data_AF-A0A934W026-F1
#
_entry.id   AF-A0A934W026-F1
#
_cell.length_a   1.000
_cell.length_b   1.000
_cell.length_c   1.000
_cell.angle_alpha   90.00
_cell.angle_beta   90.00
_cell.angle_gamma   90.00
#
_symmetry.space_group_name_H-M   'P 1'
#
loop_
_entity.id
_entity.type
_entity.pdbx_description
1 polymer ?
#
loop_
_entity_poly.entity_id
_entity_poly.type
_entity_poly.pdbx_seq_one_letter_code
_entity_poly.pdbx_strand_id
1 'polypeptide(L)'
;MRHQLAALLAITTALSTAPVLAQEFGDYAYDSIRALVFDYPGRYTGSEKFTQASDYMTDRLAFGGGTVTRQEFTSSWGPSHNLLREMEGENGKFIVVGAHFDTAGTFDDLQGVDDNASGAALLTELAAHMSGMDLETGLVFNAFGAEEIGLQGSRYYVENLTPEQQQNIAGMINIDSLITGDHKYAHAGTNYLTNAELKSFWTRIHSIADELDIDLRSNPGNNPHYPVDTGCCSDAAPFEALDIPILWMEATNWDLGDLDGYTQTDNPAIPGGATWHTPELDRWDVLTAAFGEERIPERLHDYSLLLTRLLVEETGADLIASSRNAGMAASQMADVVAMQQDDLSAFSLQSARARLAMPGQIGRFTPNVTVEGLARPGGNSDLGTDGGSALSAHAGGFWQMSEELSFGGALSYRHSGNDLSDGGEVSAKSFSAGLDAAWKRGASWAVAAVSYGKADLSGDRDFIMTSGLGAEILRRNFDYDTDAYMLGASIHAGHDFGTSEGLSYGPVIGLDYASTRIAGFTESGNDRRAVSYDEMDFESLELQLGGQVGQRIDMGGRAVRLSAHAAYVRELADGRPDSVTVTDSTGTARKVGVTGADDSFGRIGVSAEMELSPQAVGWISVDGRVGHDAGSQTAVGAGVSMRF
;
A
#
# COMPACT_ATOMS: atom_id res chain seq x y z
N MET A 1 -9.93 31.51 32.75
CA MET A 1 -11.27 31.40 32.10
C MET A 1 -11.14 31.74 30.62
N ARG A 2 -10.71 30.76 29.84
CA ARG A 2 -10.60 30.61 28.38
C ARG A 2 -9.81 29.29 28.23
N HIS A 3 -10.14 28.43 27.28
CA HIS A 3 -9.69 27.02 27.12
C HIS A 3 -10.61 25.92 27.71
N GLN A 4 -11.93 25.99 27.44
CA GLN A 4 -12.81 24.82 27.48
C GLN A 4 -13.84 24.86 26.33
N LEU A 5 -13.39 25.05 25.09
CA LEU A 5 -14.30 25.08 23.93
C LEU A 5 -13.67 24.65 22.59
N ALA A 6 -12.62 23.82 22.62
CA ALA A 6 -12.00 23.26 21.41
C ALA A 6 -12.24 21.73 21.25
N ALA A 7 -12.82 21.06 22.24
CA ALA A 7 -13.02 19.60 22.22
C ALA A 7 -14.39 19.14 21.69
N LEU A 8 -15.20 20.05 21.13
CA LEU A 8 -16.56 19.74 20.68
C LEU A 8 -16.79 19.92 19.16
N LEU A 9 -15.73 20.08 18.37
CA LEU A 9 -15.83 20.26 16.91
C LEU A 9 -15.08 19.19 16.09
N ALA A 10 -14.76 18.04 16.69
CA ALA A 10 -14.11 16.90 16.03
C ALA A 10 -14.89 15.57 16.17
N ILE A 11 -16.15 15.61 16.63
CA ILE A 11 -16.99 14.41 16.84
C ILE A 11 -18.21 14.39 15.89
N THR A 12 -18.17 15.12 14.78
CA THR A 12 -19.27 15.17 13.79
C THR A 12 -18.85 14.90 12.33
N THR A 13 -17.78 14.13 12.11
CA THR A 13 -17.49 13.53 10.78
C THR A 13 -17.17 12.04 10.82
N ALA A 14 -17.39 11.36 11.95
CA ALA A 14 -17.63 9.92 11.94
C ALA A 14 -19.11 9.67 11.56
N LEU A 15 -19.50 10.16 10.38
CA LEU A 15 -20.62 9.55 9.68
C LEU A 15 -20.16 8.12 9.41
N SER A 16 -20.85 7.18 10.02
CA SER A 16 -20.85 5.78 9.65
C SER A 16 -20.93 5.64 8.13
N THR A 17 -19.78 5.56 7.48
CA THR A 17 -19.69 4.82 6.23
C THR A 17 -19.97 3.39 6.66
N ALA A 18 -21.17 2.91 6.35
CA ALA A 18 -21.29 1.48 6.11
C ALA A 18 -20.11 1.11 5.19
N PRO A 19 -19.41 -0.03 5.38
CA PRO A 19 -18.45 -0.46 4.40
C PRO A 19 -19.18 -0.41 3.06
N VAL A 20 -18.75 0.50 2.18
CA VAL A 20 -19.15 0.41 0.78
C VAL A 20 -18.61 -0.95 0.41
N LEU A 21 -19.50 -1.92 0.22
CA LEU A 21 -19.08 -3.23 -0.25
C LEU A 21 -18.30 -2.97 -1.53
N ALA A 22 -17.09 -3.54 -1.62
CA ALA A 22 -16.29 -3.47 -2.83
C ALA A 22 -17.20 -3.87 -4.01
N GLN A 23 -17.31 -2.99 -5.00
CA GLN A 23 -17.98 -3.34 -6.24
C GLN A 23 -16.99 -4.09 -7.10
N GLU A 24 -17.37 -5.27 -7.58
CA GLU A 24 -16.54 -6.09 -8.46
C GLU A 24 -16.42 -5.43 -9.84
N PHE A 25 -15.43 -5.87 -10.63
CA PHE A 25 -15.24 -5.38 -11.99
C PHE A 25 -16.50 -5.66 -12.84
N GLY A 26 -16.98 -4.64 -13.56
CA GLY A 26 -18.16 -4.72 -14.41
C GLY A 26 -19.48 -4.30 -13.75
N ASP A 27 -19.59 -4.27 -12.41
CA ASP A 27 -20.85 -3.94 -11.72
C ASP A 27 -21.28 -2.47 -11.94
N TYR A 28 -20.32 -1.54 -11.85
CA TYR A 28 -20.57 -0.11 -12.05
C TYR A 28 -20.88 0.19 -13.51
N ALA A 29 -20.22 -0.51 -14.44
CA ALA A 29 -20.53 -0.46 -15.86
C ALA A 29 -21.91 -1.07 -16.13
N TYR A 30 -22.27 -2.17 -15.47
CA TYR A 30 -23.57 -2.84 -15.64
C TYR A 30 -24.73 -1.92 -15.25
N ASP A 31 -24.62 -1.21 -14.13
CA ASP A 31 -25.60 -0.18 -13.74
C ASP A 31 -25.69 0.94 -14.78
N SER A 32 -24.54 1.35 -15.33
CA SER A 32 -24.45 2.45 -16.30
C SER A 32 -25.06 2.09 -17.65
N ILE A 33 -24.76 0.90 -18.18
CA ILE A 33 -25.34 0.44 -19.46
C ILE A 33 -26.85 0.30 -19.33
N ARG A 34 -27.36 -0.19 -18.20
CA ARG A 34 -28.81 -0.31 -17.97
C ARG A 34 -29.51 1.04 -18.04
N ALA A 35 -28.97 2.06 -17.37
CA ALA A 35 -29.53 3.40 -17.42
C ALA A 35 -29.49 3.98 -18.85
N LEU A 36 -28.34 3.88 -19.53
CA LEU A 36 -28.18 4.34 -20.92
C LEU A 36 -29.19 3.69 -21.88
N VAL A 37 -29.43 2.40 -21.72
CA VAL A 37 -30.30 1.60 -22.57
C VAL A 37 -31.79 1.83 -22.28
N PHE A 38 -32.19 1.81 -21.01
CA PHE A 38 -33.62 1.83 -20.65
C PHE A 38 -34.18 3.23 -20.42
N ASP A 39 -33.37 4.16 -19.90
CA ASP A 39 -33.81 5.51 -19.58
C ASP A 39 -33.51 6.48 -20.74
N TYR A 40 -32.47 6.21 -21.53
CA TYR A 40 -32.00 7.09 -22.61
C TYR A 40 -31.85 6.41 -24.00
N PRO A 41 -32.83 5.62 -24.48
CA PRO A 41 -32.83 5.17 -25.87
C PRO A 41 -32.97 6.37 -26.81
N GLY A 42 -32.43 6.26 -28.04
CA GLY A 42 -32.46 7.32 -29.05
C GLY A 42 -31.66 8.55 -28.65
N ARG A 43 -30.57 8.37 -27.90
CA ARG A 43 -29.63 9.43 -27.49
C ARG A 43 -28.73 9.91 -28.64
N TYR A 44 -29.26 10.01 -29.85
CA TYR A 44 -28.52 10.53 -31.00
C TYR A 44 -28.25 12.02 -30.82
N THR A 45 -27.20 12.52 -31.48
CA THR A 45 -26.75 13.91 -31.36
C THR A 45 -27.89 14.92 -31.57
N GLY A 46 -28.04 15.84 -30.60
CA GLY A 46 -29.07 16.90 -30.62
C GLY A 46 -30.44 16.48 -30.08
N SER A 47 -30.64 15.22 -29.69
CA SER A 47 -31.86 14.76 -29.02
C SER A 47 -31.93 15.20 -27.55
N GLU A 48 -33.14 15.26 -26.98
CA GLU A 48 -33.31 15.48 -25.53
C GLU A 48 -32.67 14.34 -24.72
N LYS A 49 -32.72 13.11 -25.26
CA LYS A 49 -32.14 11.92 -24.65
C LYS A 49 -30.61 11.97 -24.58
N PHE A 50 -29.95 12.56 -25.58
CA PHE A 50 -28.51 12.83 -25.51
C PHE A 50 -28.16 13.79 -24.37
N THR A 51 -28.92 14.86 -24.17
CA THR A 51 -28.69 15.79 -23.04
C THR A 51 -28.91 15.10 -21.68
N GLN A 52 -29.97 14.29 -21.55
CA GLN A 52 -30.25 13.55 -20.32
C GLN A 52 -29.18 12.48 -20.03
N ALA A 53 -28.76 11.73 -21.06
CA ALA A 53 -27.66 10.77 -20.96
C ALA A 53 -26.35 11.45 -20.57
N SER A 54 -26.08 12.64 -21.11
CA SER A 54 -24.92 13.45 -20.74
C SER A 54 -24.92 13.84 -19.26
N ASP A 55 -26.05 14.28 -18.72
CA ASP A 55 -26.17 14.60 -17.29
C ASP A 55 -25.88 13.36 -16.43
N TYR A 56 -26.45 12.21 -16.80
CA TYR A 56 -26.17 10.93 -16.15
C TYR A 56 -24.68 10.53 -16.23
N MET A 57 -24.09 10.58 -17.42
CA MET A 57 -22.67 10.28 -17.64
C MET A 57 -21.75 11.22 -16.86
N THR A 58 -22.13 12.51 -16.75
CA THR A 58 -21.41 13.49 -15.92
C THR A 58 -21.38 13.04 -14.46
N ASP A 59 -22.51 12.63 -13.89
CA ASP A 59 -22.60 12.16 -12.51
C ASP A 59 -21.80 10.87 -12.29
N ARG A 60 -21.86 9.93 -13.24
CA ARG A 60 -21.11 8.66 -13.17
C ARG A 60 -19.61 8.89 -13.28
N LEU A 61 -19.18 9.76 -14.19
CA LEU A 61 -17.77 10.15 -14.31
C LEU A 61 -17.31 10.92 -13.08
N ALA A 62 -18.15 11.69 -12.38
CA ALA A 62 -17.77 12.46 -11.19
C ALA A 62 -17.56 11.62 -9.91
N PHE A 63 -17.63 10.28 -9.98
CA PHE A 63 -17.38 9.39 -8.84
C PHE A 63 -16.07 9.73 -8.11
N GLY A 64 -16.10 9.62 -6.77
CA GLY A 64 -14.96 9.97 -5.92
C GLY A 64 -14.68 11.47 -5.80
N GLY A 65 -15.60 12.33 -6.26
CA GLY A 65 -15.45 13.79 -6.22
C GLY A 65 -14.68 14.36 -7.42
N GLY A 66 -14.55 13.61 -8.50
CA GLY A 66 -13.93 14.05 -9.74
C GLY A 66 -14.71 15.19 -10.40
N THR A 67 -14.00 16.14 -11.03
CA THR A 67 -14.63 17.22 -11.80
C THR A 67 -14.73 16.79 -13.27
N VAL A 68 -15.90 17.02 -13.86
CA VAL A 68 -16.17 16.73 -15.28
C VAL A 68 -16.36 18.06 -16.03
N THR A 69 -15.59 18.26 -17.09
CA THR A 69 -15.68 19.42 -17.98
C THR A 69 -16.48 19.06 -19.21
N ARG A 70 -17.49 19.89 -19.55
CA ARG A 70 -18.20 19.80 -20.83
C ARG A 70 -17.47 20.62 -21.87
N GLN A 71 -16.99 19.97 -22.92
CA GLN A 71 -16.39 20.63 -24.08
C GLN A 71 -17.47 20.79 -25.17
N GLU A 72 -18.10 21.95 -25.19
CA GLU A 72 -19.21 22.28 -26.10
C GLU A 72 -18.73 22.54 -27.54
N PHE A 73 -19.43 22.00 -28.53
CA PHE A 73 -19.21 22.27 -29.95
C PHE A 73 -20.52 22.22 -30.76
N THR A 74 -20.44 22.61 -32.04
CA THR A 74 -21.59 22.52 -32.96
C THR A 74 -21.28 21.47 -34.03
N SER A 75 -22.02 20.39 -34.02
CA SER A 75 -21.96 19.34 -35.03
C SER A 75 -22.80 19.67 -36.26
N SER A 76 -22.69 18.85 -37.31
CA SER A 76 -23.55 18.93 -38.50
C SER A 76 -25.05 18.77 -38.20
N TRP A 77 -25.43 18.18 -37.06
CA TRP A 77 -26.82 17.97 -36.65
C TRP A 77 -27.29 18.90 -35.53
N GLY A 78 -26.42 19.79 -35.04
CA GLY A 78 -26.73 20.76 -33.98
C GLY A 78 -25.70 20.77 -32.85
N PRO A 79 -26.00 21.43 -31.72
CA PRO A 79 -25.13 21.43 -30.55
C PRO A 79 -24.83 20.01 -30.05
N SER A 80 -23.59 19.76 -29.68
CA SER A 80 -23.10 18.53 -29.06
C SER A 80 -21.93 18.86 -28.14
N HIS A 81 -21.45 17.90 -27.36
CA HIS A 81 -20.35 18.12 -26.44
C HIS A 81 -19.65 16.83 -26.08
N ASN A 82 -18.39 16.96 -25.69
CA ASN A 82 -17.63 15.89 -25.05
C ASN A 82 -17.66 16.07 -23.52
N LEU A 83 -17.53 14.97 -22.78
CA LEU A 83 -17.42 14.99 -21.31
C LEU A 83 -16.03 14.52 -20.90
N LEU A 84 -15.24 15.42 -20.32
CA LEU A 84 -13.85 15.18 -19.96
C LEU A 84 -13.71 15.07 -18.44
N ARG A 85 -13.19 13.95 -17.96
CA ARG A 85 -12.67 13.81 -16.59
C ARG A 85 -11.16 13.67 -16.64
N GLU A 86 -10.48 14.67 -16.09
CA GLU A 86 -9.02 14.72 -16.03
C GLU A 86 -8.53 14.26 -14.66
N MET A 87 -7.45 13.49 -14.66
CA MET A 87 -6.69 13.07 -13.50
C MET A 87 -5.23 13.42 -13.75
N GLU A 88 -4.69 14.38 -13.00
CA GLU A 88 -3.33 14.87 -13.22
C GLU A 88 -2.29 13.80 -12.85
N GLY A 89 -1.21 13.74 -13.61
CA GLY A 89 -0.04 12.94 -13.31
C GLY A 89 1.19 13.80 -13.01
N GLU A 90 2.16 13.26 -12.28
CA GLU A 90 3.38 13.95 -11.85
C GLU A 90 4.25 14.48 -13.01
N ASN A 91 4.23 13.83 -14.18
CA ASN A 91 5.12 14.15 -15.30
C ASN A 91 4.48 15.04 -16.40
N GLY A 92 3.22 15.44 -16.22
CA GLY A 92 2.49 16.29 -17.18
C GLY A 92 2.04 15.61 -18.48
N LYS A 93 2.38 14.33 -18.69
CA LYS A 93 1.82 13.51 -19.78
C LYS A 93 0.48 12.92 -19.37
N PHE A 94 -0.33 12.51 -20.33
CA PHE A 94 -1.61 11.86 -20.06
C PHE A 94 -2.02 10.84 -21.14
N ILE A 95 -2.76 9.81 -20.73
CA ILE A 95 -3.42 8.85 -21.63
C ILE A 95 -4.87 9.27 -21.79
N VAL A 96 -5.37 9.31 -23.02
CA VAL A 96 -6.79 9.50 -23.28
C VAL A 96 -7.47 8.13 -23.31
N VAL A 97 -8.57 7.98 -22.58
CA VAL A 97 -9.44 6.79 -22.63
C VAL A 97 -10.80 7.29 -23.07
N GLY A 98 -11.36 6.75 -24.14
CA GLY A 98 -12.60 7.29 -24.68
C GLY A 98 -13.53 6.27 -25.30
N ALA A 99 -14.79 6.66 -25.32
CA ALA A 99 -15.91 5.97 -25.93
C ALA A 99 -16.94 7.04 -26.33
N HIS A 100 -17.60 6.89 -27.46
CA HIS A 100 -18.76 7.73 -27.73
C HIS A 100 -19.97 7.24 -26.93
N PHE A 101 -20.90 8.15 -26.69
CA PHE A 101 -22.11 7.84 -25.94
C PHE A 101 -23.39 8.25 -26.68
N ASP A 102 -23.31 8.81 -27.89
CA ASP A 102 -24.48 8.96 -28.76
C ASP A 102 -24.83 7.66 -29.50
N THR A 103 -26.08 7.56 -29.97
CA THR A 103 -26.56 6.47 -30.83
C THR A 103 -26.66 6.91 -32.28
N ALA A 104 -26.49 5.99 -33.22
CA ALA A 104 -26.69 6.24 -34.64
C ALA A 104 -28.10 6.70 -35.05
N GLY A 105 -28.14 7.42 -36.17
CA GLY A 105 -29.38 7.75 -36.87
C GLY A 105 -30.30 8.68 -36.10
N THR A 106 -31.59 8.66 -36.44
CA THR A 106 -32.64 9.48 -35.78
C THR A 106 -33.75 8.56 -35.29
N PHE A 107 -33.35 7.52 -34.57
CA PHE A 107 -34.23 6.47 -34.06
C PHE A 107 -34.50 6.70 -32.58
N ASP A 108 -35.73 7.07 -32.23
CA ASP A 108 -36.11 7.37 -30.83
C ASP A 108 -36.07 6.14 -29.90
N ASP A 109 -36.11 4.92 -30.48
CA ASP A 109 -36.15 3.65 -29.76
C ASP A 109 -34.86 2.82 -29.85
N LEU A 110 -33.82 3.33 -30.53
CA LEU A 110 -32.52 2.65 -30.60
C LEU A 110 -31.86 2.67 -29.21
N GLN A 111 -31.72 1.50 -28.62
CA GLN A 111 -31.09 1.37 -27.31
C GLN A 111 -29.57 1.49 -27.40
N GLY A 112 -28.96 1.04 -28.50
CA GLY A 112 -27.52 1.11 -28.69
C GLY A 112 -26.78 0.39 -27.57
N VAL A 113 -27.18 -0.85 -27.27
CA VAL A 113 -26.63 -1.64 -26.17
C VAL A 113 -25.18 -1.99 -26.47
N ASP A 114 -24.94 -2.55 -27.65
CA ASP A 114 -23.62 -2.82 -28.18
C ASP A 114 -22.95 -1.50 -28.54
N ASP A 115 -23.58 -0.72 -29.43
CA ASP A 115 -23.03 0.51 -30.01
C ASP A 115 -23.80 1.77 -29.56
N ASN A 116 -23.30 2.55 -28.59
CA ASN A 116 -22.13 2.26 -27.76
C ASN A 116 -22.40 2.48 -26.26
N ALA A 117 -23.58 2.05 -25.78
CA ALA A 117 -23.87 2.09 -24.35
C ALA A 117 -22.88 1.22 -23.57
N SER A 118 -22.42 0.11 -24.16
CA SER A 118 -21.43 -0.78 -23.56
C SER A 118 -20.08 -0.10 -23.30
N GLY A 119 -19.51 0.58 -24.31
CA GLY A 119 -18.25 1.31 -24.16
C GLY A 119 -18.38 2.57 -23.29
N ALA A 120 -19.46 3.34 -23.47
CA ALA A 120 -19.75 4.49 -22.62
C ALA A 120 -19.89 4.09 -21.13
N ALA A 121 -20.59 3.00 -20.84
CA ALA A 121 -20.73 2.50 -19.49
C ALA A 121 -19.38 2.08 -18.88
N LEU A 122 -18.58 1.32 -19.64
CA LEU A 122 -17.25 0.90 -19.22
C LEU A 122 -16.33 2.09 -18.92
N LEU A 123 -16.37 3.14 -19.75
CA LEU A 123 -15.60 4.36 -19.54
C LEU A 123 -15.87 4.98 -18.15
N THR A 124 -17.13 5.00 -17.71
CA THR A 124 -17.48 5.53 -16.38
C THR A 124 -16.93 4.68 -15.23
N GLU A 125 -16.89 3.37 -15.40
CA GLU A 125 -16.35 2.44 -14.41
C GLU A 125 -14.84 2.53 -14.31
N LEU A 126 -14.12 2.62 -15.44
CA LEU A 126 -12.66 2.80 -15.43
C LEU A 126 -12.28 4.09 -14.69
N ALA A 127 -13.01 5.18 -14.92
CA ALA A 127 -12.80 6.43 -14.19
C ALA A 127 -13.06 6.26 -12.67
N ALA A 128 -14.04 5.46 -12.29
CA ALA A 128 -14.33 5.16 -10.89
C ALA A 128 -13.25 4.28 -10.24
N HIS A 129 -12.76 3.24 -10.95
CA HIS A 129 -11.67 2.38 -10.47
C HIS A 129 -10.36 3.15 -10.27
N MET A 130 -10.02 4.08 -11.17
CA MET A 130 -8.80 4.88 -11.05
C MET A 130 -8.90 5.99 -9.99
N SER A 131 -10.11 6.29 -9.49
CA SER A 131 -10.35 7.40 -8.58
C SER A 131 -9.55 7.28 -7.28
N GLY A 132 -8.82 8.35 -6.93
CA GLY A 132 -8.04 8.42 -5.68
C GLY A 132 -6.61 7.85 -5.76
N MET A 133 -6.20 7.35 -6.93
CA MET A 133 -4.82 6.90 -7.15
C MET A 133 -3.89 8.08 -7.48
N ASP A 134 -2.65 8.00 -7.02
CA ASP A 134 -1.56 8.86 -7.48
C ASP A 134 -1.01 8.30 -8.81
N LEU A 135 -0.79 9.18 -9.78
CA LEU A 135 -0.39 8.81 -11.14
C LEU A 135 0.92 9.51 -11.53
N GLU A 136 1.83 8.81 -12.22
CA GLU A 136 2.97 9.45 -12.87
C GLU A 136 2.53 10.11 -14.18
N THR A 137 1.83 9.35 -15.01
CA THR A 137 1.18 9.80 -16.23
C THR A 137 -0.31 9.90 -15.98
N GLY A 138 -0.88 11.07 -16.25
CA GLY A 138 -2.28 11.37 -16.00
C GLY A 138 -3.24 10.62 -16.90
N LEU A 139 -4.53 10.80 -16.64
CA LEU A 139 -5.62 10.21 -17.44
C LEU A 139 -6.61 11.29 -17.86
N VAL A 140 -7.14 11.15 -19.07
CA VAL A 140 -8.31 11.90 -19.54
C VAL A 140 -9.34 10.91 -20.00
N PHE A 141 -10.38 10.70 -19.19
CA PHE A 141 -11.55 9.94 -19.60
C PHE A 141 -12.45 10.87 -20.42
N ASN A 142 -12.70 10.53 -21.68
CA ASN A 142 -13.42 11.39 -22.62
C ASN A 142 -14.62 10.65 -23.24
N ALA A 143 -15.82 11.02 -22.82
CA ALA A 143 -17.04 10.54 -23.46
C ALA A 143 -17.34 11.44 -24.68
N PHE A 144 -17.18 10.91 -25.87
CA PHE A 144 -17.32 11.67 -27.11
C PHE A 144 -18.79 11.78 -27.53
N GLY A 145 -19.18 12.98 -27.98
CA GLY A 145 -20.46 13.18 -28.66
C GLY A 145 -20.28 13.22 -30.18
N ALA A 146 -21.34 12.97 -30.93
CA ALA A 146 -21.36 13.12 -32.39
C ALA A 146 -20.33 12.25 -33.12
N GLU A 147 -20.05 11.05 -32.59
CA GLU A 147 -19.22 10.05 -33.28
C GLU A 147 -19.93 9.57 -34.54
N GLU A 148 -21.22 9.24 -34.39
CA GLU A 148 -22.05 8.55 -35.38
C GLU A 148 -22.36 9.39 -36.63
N ILE A 149 -22.00 10.68 -36.56
CA ILE A 149 -22.14 11.65 -37.64
C ILE A 149 -20.77 12.12 -38.15
N GLY A 150 -19.75 11.29 -37.97
CA GLY A 150 -18.43 11.41 -38.58
C GLY A 150 -17.32 11.85 -37.62
N LEU A 151 -17.25 11.26 -36.42
CA LEU A 151 -16.19 11.44 -35.42
C LEU A 151 -16.04 12.91 -34.99
N GLN A 152 -17.13 13.67 -34.95
CA GLN A 152 -17.03 15.13 -34.81
C GLN A 152 -16.55 15.53 -33.41
N GLY A 153 -16.91 14.77 -32.36
CA GLY A 153 -16.43 15.01 -31.00
C GLY A 153 -14.94 14.76 -30.84
N SER A 154 -14.44 13.62 -31.27
CA SER A 154 -13.02 13.28 -31.20
C SER A 154 -12.14 14.16 -32.10
N ARG A 155 -12.62 14.51 -33.30
CA ARG A 155 -11.95 15.53 -34.15
C ARG A 155 -11.89 16.89 -33.47
N TYR A 156 -13.01 17.34 -32.91
CA TYR A 156 -13.06 18.61 -32.20
C TYR A 156 -12.08 18.62 -31.01
N TYR A 157 -12.01 17.53 -30.26
CA TYR A 157 -11.06 17.40 -29.16
C TYR A 157 -9.61 17.57 -29.66
N VAL A 158 -9.17 16.76 -30.63
CA VAL A 158 -7.80 16.80 -31.16
C VAL A 158 -7.45 18.15 -31.79
N GLU A 159 -8.36 18.75 -32.56
CA GLU A 159 -8.16 20.06 -33.21
C GLU A 159 -8.03 21.22 -32.21
N ASN A 160 -8.58 21.08 -31.00
CA ASN A 160 -8.52 22.09 -29.95
C ASN A 160 -7.40 21.85 -28.93
N LEU A 161 -6.63 20.76 -29.05
CA LEU A 161 -5.42 20.56 -28.25
C LEU A 161 -4.34 21.57 -28.65
N THR A 162 -3.69 22.16 -27.66
CA THR A 162 -2.47 22.94 -27.90
C THR A 162 -1.34 22.03 -28.38
N PRO A 163 -0.32 22.57 -29.08
CA PRO A 163 0.85 21.78 -29.49
C PRO A 163 1.57 21.09 -28.31
N GLU A 164 1.56 21.72 -27.13
CA GLU A 164 2.11 21.14 -25.90
C GLU A 164 1.27 19.95 -25.42
N GLN A 165 -0.06 20.09 -25.39
CA GLN A 165 -0.94 18.98 -25.04
C GLN A 165 -0.81 17.81 -26.00
N GLN A 166 -0.71 18.06 -27.32
CA GLN A 166 -0.51 17.01 -28.31
C GLN A 166 0.80 16.23 -28.08
N GLN A 167 1.89 16.92 -27.73
CA GLN A 167 3.18 16.29 -27.41
C GLN A 167 3.16 15.51 -26.09
N ASN A 168 2.26 15.85 -25.19
CA ASN A 168 2.13 15.24 -23.87
C ASN A 168 1.13 14.06 -23.85
N ILE A 169 0.45 13.75 -24.96
CA ILE A 169 -0.37 12.54 -25.03
C ILE A 169 0.55 11.32 -25.04
N ALA A 170 0.42 10.46 -24.04
CA ALA A 170 1.17 9.21 -23.91
C ALA A 170 0.52 8.04 -24.67
N GLY A 171 -0.77 8.15 -25.00
CA GLY A 171 -1.50 7.21 -25.84
C GLY A 171 -3.01 7.47 -25.82
N MET A 172 -3.75 6.74 -26.65
CA MET A 172 -5.21 6.77 -26.69
C MET A 172 -5.78 5.34 -26.69
N ILE A 173 -6.74 5.09 -25.81
CA ILE A 173 -7.50 3.83 -25.73
C ILE A 173 -8.94 4.13 -26.12
N ASN A 174 -9.42 3.48 -27.17
CA ASN A 174 -10.78 3.59 -27.68
C ASN A 174 -11.61 2.36 -27.32
N ILE A 175 -12.82 2.57 -26.83
CA ILE A 175 -13.74 1.50 -26.45
C ILE A 175 -15.01 1.62 -27.28
N ASP A 176 -15.29 0.59 -28.09
CA ASP A 176 -16.41 0.60 -29.01
C ASP A 176 -16.95 -0.81 -29.24
N SER A 177 -18.26 -0.98 -28.96
CA SER A 177 -19.05 -2.20 -29.21
C SER A 177 -18.49 -3.47 -28.55
N LEU A 178 -18.95 -3.78 -27.33
CA LEU A 178 -18.35 -4.83 -26.49
C LEU A 178 -19.15 -6.13 -26.34
N ILE A 179 -20.34 -6.23 -26.93
CA ILE A 179 -21.34 -7.26 -26.59
C ILE A 179 -21.53 -8.30 -27.70
N THR A 180 -21.86 -7.86 -28.91
CA THR A 180 -22.40 -8.75 -29.97
C THR A 180 -21.37 -9.73 -30.51
N GLY A 181 -20.10 -9.32 -30.59
CA GLY A 181 -19.05 -10.12 -31.22
C GLY A 181 -18.82 -11.50 -30.60
N ASP A 182 -18.41 -12.48 -31.43
CA ASP A 182 -18.07 -13.82 -30.94
C ASP A 182 -16.85 -13.82 -30.00
N HIS A 183 -15.91 -12.89 -30.21
CA HIS A 183 -14.66 -12.81 -29.45
C HIS A 183 -14.44 -11.42 -28.87
N LYS A 184 -13.57 -11.35 -27.84
CA LYS A 184 -13.06 -10.09 -27.31
C LYS A 184 -11.79 -9.73 -28.08
N TYR A 185 -11.65 -8.48 -28.50
CA TYR A 185 -10.48 -8.03 -29.23
C TYR A 185 -9.82 -6.79 -28.60
N ALA A 186 -8.50 -6.72 -28.77
CA ALA A 186 -7.70 -5.53 -28.56
C ALA A 186 -6.69 -5.38 -29.71
N HIS A 187 -6.75 -4.24 -30.41
CA HIS A 187 -5.94 -3.95 -31.60
C HIS A 187 -5.05 -2.74 -31.40
N ALA A 188 -3.90 -2.71 -32.08
CA ALA A 188 -3.06 -1.53 -32.18
C ALA A 188 -3.57 -0.57 -33.26
N GLY A 189 -3.14 0.69 -33.21
CA GLY A 189 -3.33 1.64 -34.30
C GLY A 189 -2.49 1.33 -35.53
N THR A 190 -2.94 1.77 -36.70
CA THR A 190 -2.22 1.51 -37.97
C THR A 190 -0.82 2.14 -38.00
N ASN A 191 -0.62 3.22 -37.24
CA ASN A 191 0.67 3.89 -37.08
C ASN A 191 1.81 2.99 -36.56
N TYR A 192 1.50 1.88 -35.86
CA TYR A 192 2.54 0.93 -35.42
C TYR A 192 3.29 0.28 -36.59
N LEU A 193 2.64 0.15 -37.77
CA LEU A 193 3.25 -0.42 -38.97
C LEU A 193 4.45 0.42 -39.45
N THR A 194 4.44 1.72 -39.15
CA THR A 194 5.54 2.64 -39.45
C THR A 194 6.49 2.82 -38.27
N ASN A 195 6.00 2.69 -37.04
CA ASN A 195 6.79 2.77 -35.82
C ASN A 195 6.40 1.67 -34.83
N ALA A 196 7.19 0.60 -34.76
CA ALA A 196 6.87 -0.57 -33.94
C ALA A 196 6.75 -0.28 -32.42
N GLU A 197 7.35 0.81 -31.93
CA GLU A 197 7.24 1.21 -30.52
C GLU A 197 5.80 1.59 -30.13
N LEU A 198 4.98 2.04 -31.10
CA LEU A 198 3.57 2.40 -30.87
C LEU A 198 2.66 1.19 -30.66
N LYS A 199 3.20 -0.03 -30.73
CA LYS A 199 2.51 -1.28 -30.37
C LYS A 199 2.57 -1.57 -28.86
N SER A 200 3.02 -0.63 -28.04
CA SER A 200 3.24 -0.81 -26.59
C SER A 200 1.97 -1.23 -25.84
N PHE A 201 0.87 -0.49 -25.98
CA PHE A 201 -0.39 -0.80 -25.30
C PHE A 201 -0.96 -2.16 -25.69
N TRP A 202 -0.90 -2.49 -26.98
CA TRP A 202 -1.29 -3.81 -27.47
C TRP A 202 -0.44 -4.91 -26.83
N THR A 203 0.88 -4.73 -26.81
CA THR A 203 1.80 -5.74 -26.24
C THR A 203 1.50 -5.95 -24.77
N ARG A 204 1.24 -4.87 -24.02
CA ARG A 204 0.99 -4.98 -22.60
C ARG A 204 -0.38 -5.57 -22.29
N ILE A 205 -1.46 -5.16 -22.97
CA ILE A 205 -2.80 -5.69 -22.68
C ILE A 205 -2.93 -7.17 -23.01
N HIS A 206 -2.28 -7.65 -24.08
CA HIS A 206 -2.25 -9.08 -24.41
C HIS A 206 -1.46 -9.89 -23.37
N SER A 207 -0.35 -9.34 -22.87
CA SER A 207 0.36 -9.96 -21.74
C SER A 207 -0.48 -10.00 -20.46
N ILE A 208 -1.28 -8.96 -20.19
CA ILE A 208 -2.20 -8.94 -19.05
C ILE A 208 -3.32 -9.96 -19.24
N ALA A 209 -3.85 -10.11 -20.45
CA ALA A 209 -4.88 -11.10 -20.76
C ALA A 209 -4.37 -12.54 -20.52
N ASP A 210 -3.13 -12.84 -20.94
CA ASP A 210 -2.47 -14.11 -20.64
C ASP A 210 -2.28 -14.32 -19.13
N GLU A 211 -1.91 -13.28 -18.38
CA GLU A 211 -1.78 -13.33 -16.91
C GLU A 211 -3.12 -13.61 -16.21
N LEU A 212 -4.24 -13.16 -16.79
CA LEU A 212 -5.60 -13.28 -16.24
C LEU A 212 -6.41 -14.45 -16.80
N ASP A 213 -5.86 -15.22 -17.75
CA ASP A 213 -6.57 -16.30 -18.46
C ASP A 213 -7.85 -15.81 -19.20
N ILE A 214 -7.77 -14.62 -19.81
CA ILE A 214 -8.86 -14.04 -20.61
C ILE A 214 -8.56 -14.23 -22.11
N ASP A 215 -9.46 -14.88 -22.86
CA ASP A 215 -9.36 -14.98 -24.34
C ASP A 215 -9.56 -13.59 -24.96
N LEU A 216 -8.45 -12.88 -25.16
CA LEU A 216 -8.35 -11.60 -25.85
C LEU A 216 -7.62 -11.81 -27.16
N ARG A 217 -8.27 -11.47 -28.27
CA ARG A 217 -7.75 -11.69 -29.61
C ARG A 217 -7.27 -10.39 -30.24
N SER A 218 -6.57 -10.56 -31.34
CA SER A 218 -6.11 -9.49 -32.21
C SER A 218 -6.43 -9.86 -33.65
N ASN A 219 -6.53 -8.85 -34.52
CA ASN A 219 -6.89 -9.02 -35.91
C ASN A 219 -5.82 -9.92 -36.58
N PRO A 220 -6.20 -11.06 -37.19
CA PRO A 220 -5.24 -11.98 -37.80
C PRO A 220 -4.57 -11.44 -39.07
N GLY A 221 -5.05 -10.32 -39.63
CA GLY A 221 -4.51 -9.71 -40.84
C GLY A 221 -4.96 -10.41 -42.14
N ASN A 222 -6.12 -11.07 -42.09
CA ASN A 222 -6.67 -11.80 -43.24
C ASN A 222 -7.21 -10.87 -44.33
N ASN A 223 -7.52 -9.61 -44.01
CA ASN A 223 -7.93 -8.58 -44.95
C ASN A 223 -6.78 -7.58 -45.21
N PRO A 224 -6.33 -7.39 -46.47
CA PRO A 224 -5.23 -6.47 -46.77
C PRO A 224 -5.45 -5.00 -46.38
N HIS A 225 -6.70 -4.56 -46.21
CA HIS A 225 -7.02 -3.20 -45.73
C HIS A 225 -6.84 -3.06 -44.23
N TYR A 226 -6.85 -4.17 -43.49
CA TYR A 226 -6.66 -4.25 -42.05
C TYR A 226 -5.51 -5.20 -41.75
N PRO A 227 -4.25 -4.72 -41.84
CA PRO A 227 -3.07 -5.51 -41.52
C PRO A 227 -3.18 -6.19 -40.16
N VAL A 228 -2.37 -7.23 -39.96
CA VAL A 228 -2.30 -7.96 -38.69
C VAL A 228 -2.23 -7.00 -37.51
N ASP A 229 -2.93 -7.32 -36.44
CA ASP A 229 -3.01 -6.54 -35.19
C ASP A 229 -3.60 -5.13 -35.29
N THR A 230 -4.00 -4.65 -36.47
CA THR A 230 -4.63 -3.33 -36.61
C THR A 230 -6.14 -3.39 -36.44
N GLY A 231 -6.69 -2.31 -35.88
CA GLY A 231 -8.13 -2.07 -35.76
C GLY A 231 -8.57 -0.85 -36.58
N CYS A 232 -9.87 -0.60 -36.58
CA CYS A 232 -10.57 0.49 -37.25
C CYS A 232 -12.02 0.49 -36.75
N CYS A 233 -12.82 1.55 -36.86
CA CYS A 233 -12.52 2.96 -37.08
C CYS A 233 -13.51 3.71 -36.21
N SER A 234 -13.04 4.28 -35.11
CA SER A 234 -13.88 4.98 -34.15
C SER A 234 -13.09 6.20 -33.63
N ASP A 235 -13.36 6.69 -32.44
CA ASP A 235 -12.86 7.97 -31.92
C ASP A 235 -11.33 8.09 -31.78
N ALA A 236 -10.55 7.00 -31.85
CA ALA A 236 -9.10 7.09 -31.93
C ALA A 236 -8.57 7.46 -33.34
N ALA A 237 -9.39 7.47 -34.39
CA ALA A 237 -8.92 7.72 -35.75
C ALA A 237 -8.31 9.13 -35.94
N PRO A 238 -8.87 10.21 -35.35
CA PRO A 238 -8.23 11.52 -35.35
C PRO A 238 -6.87 11.56 -34.63
N PHE A 239 -6.61 10.61 -33.72
CA PHE A 239 -5.36 10.53 -32.95
C PHE A 239 -4.24 9.78 -33.67
N GLU A 240 -4.54 8.93 -34.66
CA GLU A 240 -3.52 8.18 -35.43
C GLU A 240 -2.45 9.08 -36.05
N ALA A 241 -2.82 10.32 -36.40
CA ALA A 241 -1.91 11.32 -36.97
C ALA A 241 -0.93 11.94 -35.95
N LEU A 242 -1.08 11.67 -34.66
CA LEU A 242 -0.27 12.24 -33.58
C LEU A 242 0.98 11.39 -33.23
N ASP A 243 1.21 10.27 -33.92
CA ASP A 243 2.36 9.37 -33.68
C ASP A 243 2.45 8.87 -32.23
N ILE A 244 1.29 8.56 -31.63
CA ILE A 244 1.15 8.02 -30.27
C ILE A 244 0.66 6.56 -30.29
N PRO A 245 0.90 5.77 -29.23
CA PRO A 245 0.28 4.45 -29.09
C PRO A 245 -1.24 4.55 -29.11
N ILE A 246 -1.89 3.71 -29.92
CA ILE A 246 -3.34 3.58 -30.00
C ILE A 246 -3.73 2.15 -29.65
N LEU A 247 -4.78 2.01 -28.83
CA LEU A 247 -5.42 0.73 -28.54
C LEU A 247 -6.92 0.79 -28.84
N TRP A 248 -7.40 -0.12 -29.67
CA TRP A 248 -8.83 -0.29 -29.97
C TRP A 248 -9.37 -1.49 -29.21
N MET A 249 -10.46 -1.30 -28.47
CA MET A 249 -11.15 -2.34 -27.71
C MET A 249 -12.52 -2.55 -28.32
N GLU A 250 -12.78 -3.76 -28.80
CA GLU A 250 -14.05 -4.12 -29.44
C GLU A 250 -14.38 -5.61 -29.27
N ALA A 251 -15.63 -5.97 -29.49
CA ALA A 251 -16.12 -7.32 -29.62
C ALA A 251 -16.63 -7.56 -31.04
N THR A 252 -15.95 -8.43 -31.77
CA THR A 252 -16.33 -8.77 -33.14
C THR A 252 -15.91 -10.21 -33.51
N ASN A 253 -15.90 -10.55 -34.80
CA ASN A 253 -15.30 -11.74 -35.37
C ASN A 253 -14.65 -11.44 -36.74
N TRP A 254 -13.32 -11.32 -36.74
CA TRP A 254 -12.54 -11.01 -37.93
C TRP A 254 -12.44 -12.17 -38.96
N ASP A 255 -13.00 -13.34 -38.66
CA ASP A 255 -13.05 -14.50 -39.56
C ASP A 255 -14.35 -14.59 -40.37
N LEU A 256 -15.30 -13.68 -40.14
CA LEU A 256 -16.61 -13.65 -40.78
C LEU A 256 -16.74 -12.55 -41.84
N GLY A 257 -17.76 -12.69 -42.69
CA GLY A 257 -18.13 -11.67 -43.68
C GLY A 257 -16.99 -11.34 -44.65
N ASP A 258 -16.74 -10.04 -44.81
CA ASP A 258 -15.67 -9.49 -45.65
C ASP A 258 -14.32 -9.42 -44.92
N LEU A 259 -14.20 -10.06 -43.74
CA LEU A 259 -13.00 -10.11 -42.90
C LEU A 259 -12.54 -8.72 -42.44
N ASP A 260 -13.50 -7.84 -42.20
CA ASP A 260 -13.31 -6.42 -41.83
C ASP A 260 -13.82 -6.10 -40.42
N GLY A 261 -14.24 -7.12 -39.67
CA GLY A 261 -14.84 -6.96 -38.36
C GLY A 261 -16.31 -6.50 -38.42
N TYR A 262 -16.92 -6.29 -39.59
CA TYR A 262 -18.30 -5.82 -39.67
C TYR A 262 -19.36 -6.92 -39.47
N THR A 263 -18.99 -8.18 -39.69
CA THR A 263 -19.84 -9.32 -39.31
C THR A 263 -19.37 -9.83 -37.94
N GLN A 264 -20.01 -9.33 -36.89
CA GLN A 264 -19.60 -9.53 -35.49
C GLN A 264 -19.80 -10.98 -35.01
N THR A 265 -20.84 -11.67 -35.48
CA THR A 265 -21.22 -13.01 -35.00
C THR A 265 -21.77 -13.92 -36.09
N ASP A 266 -21.56 -15.23 -35.96
CA ASP A 266 -22.24 -16.26 -36.76
C ASP A 266 -23.52 -16.79 -36.11
N ASN A 267 -23.91 -16.24 -34.95
CA ASN A 267 -25.08 -16.66 -34.21
C ASN A 267 -26.36 -16.45 -35.06
N PRO A 268 -27.11 -17.52 -35.38
CA PRO A 268 -28.28 -17.42 -36.25
C PRO A 268 -29.43 -16.59 -35.67
N ALA A 269 -29.40 -16.28 -34.36
CA ALA A 269 -30.34 -15.36 -33.72
C ALA A 269 -30.13 -13.89 -34.10
N ILE A 270 -28.97 -13.55 -34.69
CA ILE A 270 -28.64 -12.22 -35.21
C ILE A 270 -28.52 -12.31 -36.75
N PRO A 271 -29.63 -12.09 -37.49
CA PRO A 271 -29.61 -12.21 -38.94
C PRO A 271 -28.65 -11.22 -39.59
N GLY A 272 -27.72 -11.72 -40.40
CA GLY A 272 -26.68 -10.89 -41.03
C GLY A 272 -25.45 -10.66 -40.15
N GLY A 273 -25.46 -11.12 -38.90
CA GLY A 273 -24.30 -11.17 -38.03
C GLY A 273 -23.84 -9.83 -37.43
N ALA A 274 -24.61 -8.75 -37.60
CA ALA A 274 -24.30 -7.43 -37.05
C ALA A 274 -25.54 -6.83 -36.39
N THR A 275 -25.36 -6.08 -35.30
CA THR A 275 -26.47 -5.48 -34.55
C THR A 275 -26.50 -3.97 -34.62
N TRP A 276 -25.34 -3.31 -34.70
CA TRP A 276 -25.19 -1.86 -34.63
C TRP A 276 -26.15 -1.10 -35.55
N HIS A 277 -26.50 0.10 -35.11
CA HIS A 277 -27.33 1.09 -35.81
C HIS A 277 -28.75 0.62 -36.16
N THR A 278 -29.18 -0.54 -35.64
CA THR A 278 -30.45 -1.18 -35.99
C THR A 278 -31.34 -1.28 -34.76
N PRO A 279 -32.41 -0.48 -34.66
CA PRO A 279 -33.29 -0.47 -33.47
C PRO A 279 -33.88 -1.83 -33.13
N GLU A 280 -34.10 -2.69 -34.13
CA GLU A 280 -34.65 -4.03 -33.96
C GLU A 280 -33.65 -5.07 -33.41
N LEU A 281 -32.35 -4.83 -33.57
CA LEU A 281 -31.29 -5.81 -33.23
C LEU A 281 -30.43 -5.34 -32.06
N ASP A 282 -30.03 -4.07 -32.04
CA ASP A 282 -29.23 -3.50 -30.95
C ASP A 282 -30.10 -3.07 -29.76
N ARG A 283 -30.69 -4.09 -29.13
CA ARG A 283 -31.60 -3.97 -28.00
C ARG A 283 -31.40 -5.10 -26.99
N TRP A 284 -31.65 -4.78 -25.72
CA TRP A 284 -31.28 -5.61 -24.59
C TRP A 284 -31.90 -7.01 -24.66
N ASP A 285 -33.21 -7.08 -24.95
CA ASP A 285 -33.96 -8.34 -25.02
C ASP A 285 -33.50 -9.22 -26.18
N VAL A 286 -33.09 -8.65 -27.31
CA VAL A 286 -32.54 -9.42 -28.43
C VAL A 286 -31.15 -9.95 -28.12
N LEU A 287 -30.25 -9.12 -27.60
CA LEU A 287 -28.88 -9.57 -27.28
C LEU A 287 -28.88 -10.62 -26.16
N THR A 288 -29.67 -10.42 -25.11
CA THR A 288 -29.81 -11.42 -24.02
C THR A 288 -30.48 -12.70 -24.50
N ALA A 289 -31.47 -12.63 -25.41
CA ALA A 289 -32.06 -13.83 -26.00
C ALA A 289 -31.09 -14.58 -26.94
N ALA A 290 -30.24 -13.85 -27.67
CA ALA A 290 -29.29 -14.43 -28.62
C ALA A 290 -28.09 -15.07 -27.92
N PHE A 291 -27.53 -14.41 -26.89
CA PHE A 291 -26.25 -14.78 -26.28
C PHE A 291 -26.36 -15.24 -24.82
N GLY A 292 -27.52 -15.09 -24.19
CA GLY A 292 -27.75 -15.36 -22.78
C GLY A 292 -27.59 -14.12 -21.88
N GLU A 293 -28.22 -14.18 -20.70
CA GLU A 293 -28.23 -13.07 -19.71
C GLU A 293 -26.81 -12.73 -19.19
N GLU A 294 -25.90 -13.70 -19.16
CA GLU A 294 -24.54 -13.53 -18.65
C GLU A 294 -23.61 -12.83 -19.65
N ARG A 295 -23.99 -12.71 -20.93
CA ARG A 295 -23.11 -12.15 -21.97
C ARG A 295 -22.67 -10.72 -21.64
N ILE A 296 -23.61 -9.86 -21.24
CA ILE A 296 -23.33 -8.46 -20.93
C ILE A 296 -22.44 -8.33 -19.68
N PRO A 297 -22.80 -8.90 -18.51
CA PRO A 297 -21.95 -8.77 -17.32
C PRO A 297 -20.56 -9.41 -17.50
N GLU A 298 -20.43 -10.56 -18.19
CA GLU A 298 -19.13 -11.17 -18.47
C GLU A 298 -18.23 -10.22 -19.28
N ARG A 299 -18.77 -9.62 -20.35
CA ARG A 299 -18.00 -8.70 -21.20
C ARG A 299 -17.55 -7.47 -20.43
N LEU A 300 -18.45 -6.86 -19.66
CA LEU A 300 -18.12 -5.68 -18.85
C LEU A 300 -17.08 -6.01 -17.78
N HIS A 301 -17.21 -7.14 -17.09
CA HIS A 301 -16.22 -7.62 -16.12
C HIS A 301 -14.83 -7.74 -16.75
N ASP A 302 -14.72 -8.49 -17.86
CA ASP A 302 -13.41 -8.80 -18.45
C ASP A 302 -12.72 -7.57 -19.02
N TYR A 303 -13.43 -6.72 -19.76
CA TYR A 303 -12.83 -5.49 -20.28
C TYR A 303 -12.47 -4.50 -19.17
N SER A 304 -13.27 -4.43 -18.10
CA SER A 304 -12.99 -3.58 -16.95
C SER A 304 -11.75 -4.00 -16.21
N LEU A 305 -11.61 -5.30 -15.93
CA LEU A 305 -10.43 -5.85 -15.30
C LEU A 305 -9.19 -5.63 -16.17
N LEU A 306 -9.25 -5.99 -17.47
CA LEU A 306 -8.13 -5.81 -18.40
C LEU A 306 -7.66 -4.36 -18.49
N LEU A 307 -8.58 -3.42 -18.70
CA LEU A 307 -8.25 -2.02 -18.87
C LEU A 307 -7.84 -1.36 -17.55
N THR A 308 -8.47 -1.70 -16.42
CA THR A 308 -8.01 -1.19 -15.12
C THR A 308 -6.58 -1.64 -14.84
N ARG A 309 -6.25 -2.91 -15.12
CA ARG A 309 -4.88 -3.43 -15.01
C ARG A 309 -3.90 -2.69 -15.90
N LEU A 310 -4.26 -2.47 -17.17
CA LEU A 310 -3.43 -1.73 -18.11
C LEU A 310 -3.20 -0.28 -17.63
N LEU A 311 -4.26 0.44 -17.29
CA LEU A 311 -4.20 1.84 -16.86
C LEU A 311 -3.33 2.00 -15.62
N VAL A 312 -3.48 1.13 -14.63
CA VAL A 312 -2.65 1.16 -13.41
C VAL A 312 -1.16 1.04 -13.72
N GLU A 313 -0.79 0.22 -14.70
CA GLU A 313 0.62 0.00 -15.05
C GLU A 313 1.21 1.05 -16.00
N GLU A 314 0.41 1.54 -16.95
CA GLU A 314 0.81 2.59 -17.90
C GLU A 314 0.86 3.98 -17.27
N THR A 315 0.11 4.19 -16.19
CA THR A 315 0.15 5.44 -15.41
C THR A 315 1.20 5.42 -14.30
N GLY A 316 1.85 4.29 -14.04
CA GLY A 316 2.82 4.12 -12.94
C GLY A 316 2.18 4.09 -11.54
N ALA A 317 0.86 4.03 -11.45
CA ALA A 317 0.13 4.02 -10.18
C ALA A 317 0.52 2.82 -9.31
N ASP A 318 0.77 1.65 -9.92
CA ASP A 318 1.25 0.46 -9.20
C ASP A 318 2.62 0.65 -8.56
N LEU A 319 3.54 1.33 -9.24
CA LEU A 319 4.90 1.60 -8.77
C LEU A 319 4.90 2.63 -7.63
N ILE A 320 4.09 3.69 -7.73
CA ILE A 320 3.90 4.67 -6.65
C ILE A 320 3.31 3.98 -5.42
N ALA A 321 2.23 3.22 -5.59
CA ALA A 321 1.56 2.52 -4.50
C ALA A 321 2.49 1.50 -3.83
N SER A 322 3.23 0.70 -4.61
CA SER A 322 4.20 -0.26 -4.09
C SER A 322 5.33 0.44 -3.32
N SER A 323 5.85 1.56 -3.83
CA SER A 323 6.87 2.37 -3.15
C SER A 323 6.37 2.89 -1.80
N ARG A 324 5.13 3.38 -1.72
CA ARG A 324 4.52 3.83 -0.46
C ARG A 324 4.38 2.69 0.55
N ASN A 325 3.91 1.51 0.11
CA ASN A 325 3.80 0.32 0.95
C ASN A 325 5.18 -0.19 1.42
N ALA A 326 6.19 -0.14 0.57
CA ALA A 326 7.58 -0.42 0.95
C ALA A 326 8.10 0.51 2.05
N GLY A 327 7.73 1.79 2.05
CA GLY A 327 8.03 2.70 3.15
C GLY A 327 7.52 2.21 4.50
N MET A 328 6.30 1.68 4.55
CA MET A 328 5.75 1.09 5.78
C MET A 328 6.56 -0.13 6.25
N ALA A 329 6.92 -1.03 5.33
CA ALA A 329 7.76 -2.19 5.62
C ALA A 329 9.13 -1.75 6.20
N ALA A 330 9.76 -0.73 5.60
CA ALA A 330 11.02 -0.17 6.10
C ALA A 330 10.88 0.39 7.54
N SER A 331 9.77 1.07 7.84
CA SER A 331 9.48 1.57 9.19
C SER A 331 9.35 0.43 10.21
N GLN A 332 8.67 -0.65 9.84
CA GLN A 332 8.51 -1.84 10.67
C GLN A 332 9.85 -2.56 10.90
N MET A 333 10.71 -2.66 9.88
CA MET A 333 12.07 -3.18 10.03
C MET A 333 12.90 -2.34 11.00
N ALA A 334 12.88 -1.01 10.84
CA ALA A 334 13.57 -0.09 11.75
C ALA A 334 13.08 -0.23 13.19
N ASP A 335 11.78 -0.39 13.40
CA ASP A 335 11.20 -0.59 14.73
C ASP A 335 11.65 -1.92 15.37
N VAL A 336 11.63 -3.03 14.62
CA VAL A 336 12.09 -4.34 15.10
C VAL A 336 13.55 -4.27 15.55
N VAL A 337 14.43 -3.66 14.76
CA VAL A 337 15.87 -3.56 15.09
C VAL A 337 16.09 -2.63 16.29
N ALA A 338 15.45 -1.45 16.31
CA ALA A 338 15.56 -0.52 17.43
C ALA A 338 15.13 -1.18 18.74
N MET A 339 14.03 -1.93 18.72
CA MET A 339 13.54 -2.70 19.87
C MET A 339 14.53 -3.75 20.35
N GLN A 340 15.24 -4.43 19.46
CA GLN A 340 16.28 -5.39 19.88
C GLN A 340 17.41 -4.71 20.62
N GLN A 341 17.81 -3.52 20.18
CA GLN A 341 18.85 -2.73 20.83
C GLN A 341 18.39 -2.22 22.19
N ASP A 342 17.15 -1.73 22.30
CA ASP A 342 16.54 -1.30 23.56
C ASP A 342 16.49 -2.44 24.59
N ASP A 343 16.02 -3.62 24.17
CA ASP A 343 15.92 -4.81 25.03
C ASP A 343 17.31 -5.29 25.49
N LEU A 344 18.32 -5.26 24.61
CA LEU A 344 19.70 -5.59 24.96
C LEU A 344 20.30 -4.61 25.97
N SER A 345 20.01 -3.31 25.82
CA SER A 345 20.44 -2.29 26.78
C SER A 345 19.76 -2.51 28.13
N ALA A 346 18.44 -2.71 28.14
CA ALA A 346 17.66 -2.98 29.35
C ALA A 346 18.19 -4.22 30.10
N PHE A 347 18.45 -5.32 29.39
CA PHE A 347 19.07 -6.52 29.95
C PHE A 347 20.43 -6.20 30.61
N SER A 348 21.30 -5.45 29.92
CA SER A 348 22.65 -5.14 30.39
C SER A 348 22.61 -4.27 31.66
N LEU A 349 21.75 -3.25 31.68
CA LEU A 349 21.54 -2.39 32.85
C LEU A 349 20.91 -3.16 34.01
N GLN A 350 19.93 -4.04 33.75
CA GLN A 350 19.31 -4.88 34.77
C GLN A 350 20.32 -5.86 35.37
N SER A 351 21.15 -6.50 34.54
CA SER A 351 22.25 -7.37 34.98
C SER A 351 23.22 -6.60 35.88
N ALA A 352 23.66 -5.41 35.47
CA ALA A 352 24.50 -4.53 36.29
C ALA A 352 23.85 -4.18 37.63
N ARG A 353 22.56 -3.83 37.60
CA ARG A 353 21.77 -3.45 38.77
C ARG A 353 21.60 -4.61 39.75
N ALA A 354 21.34 -5.82 39.26
CA ALA A 354 21.17 -7.01 40.07
C ALA A 354 22.45 -7.35 40.87
N ARG A 355 23.64 -7.05 40.33
CA ARG A 355 24.91 -7.22 41.05
C ARG A 355 25.09 -6.26 42.22
N LEU A 356 24.46 -5.09 42.18
CA LEU A 356 24.48 -4.15 43.31
C LEU A 356 23.64 -4.62 44.50
N ALA A 357 22.66 -5.49 44.26
CA ALA A 357 21.83 -6.12 45.28
C ALA A 357 22.45 -7.43 45.79
N MET A 358 23.10 -8.19 44.92
CA MET A 358 23.77 -9.45 45.23
C MET A 358 25.20 -9.44 44.66
N PRO A 359 26.15 -8.78 45.35
CA PRO A 359 27.53 -8.66 44.88
C PRO A 359 28.25 -10.01 44.90
N GLY A 360 29.19 -10.18 43.98
CA GLY A 360 30.03 -11.38 43.92
C GLY A 360 31.14 -11.35 44.96
N GLN A 361 31.95 -12.41 44.98
CA GLN A 361 33.16 -12.44 45.79
C GLN A 361 34.23 -11.54 45.16
N ILE A 362 34.79 -10.61 45.94
CA ILE A 362 35.85 -9.70 45.49
C ILE A 362 37.02 -10.50 44.92
N GLY A 363 37.48 -10.11 43.73
CA GLY A 363 38.58 -10.76 43.02
C GLY A 363 38.23 -12.08 42.35
N ARG A 364 36.93 -12.41 42.21
CA ARG A 364 36.47 -13.64 41.55
C ARG A 364 35.51 -13.33 40.40
N PHE A 365 35.68 -14.08 39.31
CA PHE A 365 34.73 -14.12 38.21
C PHE A 365 33.55 -15.02 38.55
N THR A 366 32.34 -14.55 38.29
CA THR A 366 31.08 -15.27 38.50
C THR A 366 30.38 -15.44 37.16
N PRO A 367 30.39 -16.64 36.57
CA PRO A 367 29.66 -16.93 35.34
C PRO A 367 28.15 -16.84 35.56
N ASN A 368 27.42 -16.45 34.51
CA ASN A 368 25.96 -16.47 34.49
C ASN A 368 25.40 -16.91 33.13
N VAL A 369 24.18 -17.43 33.16
CA VAL A 369 23.36 -17.72 31.98
C VAL A 369 21.96 -17.22 32.25
N THR A 370 21.37 -16.56 31.26
CA THR A 370 20.02 -16.01 31.35
C THR A 370 19.22 -16.38 30.10
N VAL A 371 17.95 -16.75 30.28
CA VAL A 371 17.00 -16.98 29.18
C VAL A 371 15.73 -16.19 29.48
N GLU A 372 15.20 -15.50 28.49
CA GLU A 372 13.99 -14.71 28.61
C GLU A 372 13.13 -14.77 27.34
N GLY A 373 11.82 -14.65 27.53
CA GLY A 373 10.84 -14.50 26.46
C GLY A 373 10.06 -13.20 26.62
N LEU A 374 9.73 -12.59 25.50
CA LEU A 374 8.93 -11.38 25.40
C LEU A 374 7.73 -11.64 24.49
N ALA A 375 6.56 -11.15 24.88
CA ALA A 375 5.36 -11.12 24.04
C ALA A 375 4.79 -9.71 23.96
N ARG A 376 4.35 -9.31 22.77
CA ARG A 376 3.75 -8.01 22.47
C ARG A 376 2.35 -8.25 21.86
N PRO A 377 1.28 -7.94 22.59
CA PRO A 377 -0.09 -8.07 22.07
C PRO A 377 -0.35 -7.07 20.93
N GLY A 378 -1.12 -7.48 19.92
CA GLY A 378 -1.54 -6.62 18.81
C GLY A 378 -2.53 -5.51 19.19
N GLY A 379 -2.78 -4.59 18.24
CA GLY A 379 -3.82 -3.55 18.34
C GLY A 379 -3.42 -2.26 19.05
N ASN A 380 -2.12 -2.01 19.25
CA ASN A 380 -1.62 -0.89 20.06
C ASN A 380 -0.52 -0.05 19.36
N SER A 381 -0.27 -0.30 18.07
CA SER A 381 0.69 0.48 17.26
C SER A 381 0.01 1.07 16.04
N ASP A 382 0.30 2.34 15.72
CA ASP A 382 -0.11 2.96 14.46
C ASP A 382 0.75 2.49 13.27
N LEU A 383 1.77 1.66 13.55
CA LEU A 383 2.65 1.00 12.57
C LEU A 383 2.07 -0.29 11.95
N GLY A 384 0.84 -0.64 12.30
CA GLY A 384 0.18 -1.83 11.74
C GLY A 384 0.86 -3.14 12.13
N THR A 385 1.16 -3.34 13.43
CA THR A 385 1.63 -4.64 13.94
C THR A 385 0.48 -5.36 14.67
N ASP A 386 0.28 -6.63 14.34
CA ASP A 386 -0.80 -7.47 14.90
C ASP A 386 -0.31 -8.41 16.01
N GLY A 387 0.97 -8.29 16.37
CA GLY A 387 1.58 -8.95 17.49
C GLY A 387 3.06 -9.19 17.26
N GLY A 388 3.77 -9.57 18.32
CA GLY A 388 5.16 -9.96 18.18
C GLY A 388 5.65 -10.76 19.37
N SER A 389 6.73 -11.50 19.14
CA SER A 389 7.38 -12.25 20.20
C SER A 389 8.90 -12.27 20.03
N ALA A 390 9.59 -12.53 21.13
CA ALA A 390 11.02 -12.73 21.10
C ALA A 390 11.47 -13.75 22.15
N LEU A 391 12.56 -14.43 21.84
CA LEU A 391 13.28 -15.32 22.74
C LEU A 391 14.75 -14.93 22.75
N SER A 392 15.29 -14.63 23.92
CA SER A 392 16.70 -14.28 24.12
C SER A 392 17.40 -15.30 25.00
N ALA A 393 18.67 -15.56 24.69
CA ALA A 393 19.59 -16.31 25.54
C ALA A 393 20.89 -15.51 25.69
N HIS A 394 21.33 -15.35 26.93
CA HIS A 394 22.53 -14.60 27.29
C HIS A 394 23.48 -15.49 28.08
N ALA A 395 24.76 -15.48 27.72
CA ALA A 395 25.82 -16.18 28.43
C ALA A 395 26.95 -15.20 28.74
N GLY A 396 27.34 -15.13 30.00
CA GLY A 396 28.30 -14.13 30.43
C GLY A 396 28.84 -14.36 31.82
N GLY A 397 29.21 -13.26 32.45
CA GLY A 397 29.59 -13.25 33.86
C GLY A 397 30.12 -11.91 34.27
N PHE A 398 30.53 -11.82 35.53
CA PHE A 398 31.02 -10.58 36.09
C PHE A 398 32.18 -10.77 37.05
N TRP A 399 33.02 -9.75 37.14
CA TRP A 399 34.14 -9.64 38.05
C TRP A 399 33.84 -8.58 39.12
N GLN A 400 33.85 -8.99 40.39
CA GLN A 400 33.75 -8.04 41.51
C GLN A 400 35.12 -7.44 41.80
N MET A 401 35.33 -6.16 41.48
CA MET A 401 36.63 -5.49 41.66
C MET A 401 36.84 -5.00 43.09
N SER A 402 35.80 -4.43 43.70
CA SER A 402 35.81 -3.92 45.08
C SER A 402 34.44 -4.09 45.72
N GLU A 403 34.24 -3.62 46.95
CA GLU A 403 32.90 -3.56 47.55
C GLU A 403 31.93 -2.64 46.79
N GLU A 404 32.45 -1.66 46.05
CA GLU A 404 31.65 -0.63 45.37
C GLU A 404 31.53 -0.86 43.86
N LEU A 405 32.44 -1.61 43.23
CA LEU A 405 32.58 -1.66 41.77
C LEU A 405 32.65 -3.10 41.23
N SER A 406 31.88 -3.36 40.16
CA SER A 406 31.92 -4.60 39.39
C SER A 406 31.86 -4.32 37.89
N PHE A 407 32.45 -5.24 37.11
CA PHE A 407 32.39 -5.23 35.65
C PHE A 407 31.79 -6.53 35.15
N GLY A 408 30.89 -6.45 34.18
CA GLY A 408 30.21 -7.56 33.54
C GLY A 408 30.45 -7.59 32.05
N GLY A 409 30.14 -8.73 31.46
CA GLY A 409 30.01 -8.86 30.02
C GLY A 409 29.17 -10.08 29.66
N ALA A 410 28.49 -10.01 28.53
CA ALA A 410 27.64 -11.08 28.02
C ALA A 410 27.68 -11.14 26.50
N LEU A 411 27.55 -12.36 25.98
CA LEU A 411 27.14 -12.64 24.61
C LEU A 411 25.65 -12.96 24.63
N SER A 412 24.92 -12.43 23.66
CA SER A 412 23.48 -12.63 23.53
C SER A 412 23.14 -13.17 22.15
N TYR A 413 22.21 -14.11 22.13
CA TYR A 413 21.49 -14.51 20.93
C TYR A 413 20.01 -14.18 21.13
N ARG A 414 19.37 -13.66 20.09
CA ARG A 414 17.95 -13.38 20.11
C ARG A 414 17.30 -13.77 18.79
N HIS A 415 16.08 -14.27 18.88
CA HIS A 415 15.18 -14.42 17.75
C HIS A 415 13.88 -13.68 18.06
N SER A 416 13.42 -12.84 17.14
CA SER A 416 12.15 -12.13 17.24
C SER A 416 11.40 -12.12 15.93
N GLY A 417 10.08 -12.00 15.99
CA GLY A 417 9.20 -11.85 14.83
C GLY A 417 8.00 -10.98 15.17
N ASN A 418 7.55 -10.20 14.20
CA ASN A 418 6.34 -9.39 14.25
C ASN A 418 5.46 -9.73 13.05
N ASP A 419 4.18 -9.98 13.32
CA ASP A 419 3.14 -10.11 12.29
C ASP A 419 2.61 -8.71 11.96
N LEU A 420 2.43 -8.43 10.68
CA LEU A 420 1.99 -7.13 10.17
C LEU A 420 0.50 -7.16 9.85
N SER A 421 -0.20 -6.05 10.08
CA SER A 421 -1.64 -5.93 9.90
C SER A 421 -2.10 -6.00 8.43
N ASP A 422 -1.17 -5.81 7.50
CA ASP A 422 -1.38 -5.97 6.06
C ASP A 422 -1.12 -7.41 5.57
N GLY A 423 -0.67 -8.31 6.45
CA GLY A 423 -0.49 -9.73 6.17
C GLY A 423 0.97 -10.17 6.00
N GLY A 424 1.94 -9.24 6.01
CA GLY A 424 3.37 -9.57 5.97
C GLY A 424 3.97 -9.97 7.32
N GLU A 425 5.24 -10.38 7.32
CA GLU A 425 6.01 -10.69 8.52
C GLU A 425 7.39 -10.03 8.49
N VAL A 426 7.87 -9.55 9.64
CA VAL A 426 9.28 -9.20 9.83
C VAL A 426 9.89 -10.06 10.93
N SER A 427 10.93 -10.80 10.59
CA SER A 427 11.69 -11.62 11.53
C SER A 427 13.15 -11.18 11.61
N ALA A 428 13.76 -11.40 12.76
CA ALA A 428 15.14 -11.00 13.03
C ALA A 428 15.84 -12.04 13.91
N LYS A 429 17.09 -12.34 13.57
CA LYS A 429 17.99 -13.18 14.37
C LYS A 429 19.24 -12.39 14.67
N SER A 430 19.53 -12.12 15.93
CA SER A 430 20.66 -11.28 16.31
C SER A 430 21.65 -11.96 17.24
N PHE A 431 22.91 -11.62 17.03
CA PHE A 431 24.02 -11.93 17.91
C PHE A 431 24.65 -10.62 18.38
N SER A 432 24.83 -10.48 19.69
CA SER A 432 25.39 -9.27 20.27
C SER A 432 26.36 -9.57 21.39
N ALA A 433 27.23 -8.59 21.66
CA ALA A 433 28.16 -8.59 22.77
C ALA A 433 27.98 -7.29 23.56
N GLY A 434 27.93 -7.40 24.88
CA GLY A 434 27.80 -6.28 25.80
C GLY A 434 28.88 -6.31 26.88
N LEU A 435 29.33 -5.12 27.27
CA LEU A 435 30.12 -4.91 28.48
C LEU A 435 29.37 -3.93 29.37
N ASP A 436 29.42 -4.17 30.68
CA ASP A 436 28.68 -3.34 31.61
C ASP A 436 29.46 -3.13 32.92
N ALA A 437 29.15 -2.05 33.61
CA ALA A 437 29.78 -1.67 34.87
C ALA A 437 28.70 -1.29 35.88
N ALA A 438 28.91 -1.68 37.14
CA ALA A 438 28.03 -1.32 38.23
C ALA A 438 28.84 -0.74 39.39
N TRP A 439 28.48 0.47 39.79
CA TRP A 439 29.05 1.19 40.92
C TRP A 439 27.98 1.51 41.96
N LYS A 440 28.32 1.35 43.25
CA LYS A 440 27.45 1.72 44.37
C LYS A 440 28.25 2.19 45.56
N ARG A 441 27.86 3.34 46.13
CA ARG A 441 28.40 3.88 47.37
C ARG A 441 27.27 4.40 48.26
N GLY A 442 27.03 3.70 49.36
CA GLY A 442 25.87 3.95 50.21
C GLY A 442 24.57 3.70 49.44
N ALA A 443 23.66 4.68 49.46
CA ALA A 443 22.40 4.67 48.74
C ALA A 443 22.51 5.08 47.26
N SER A 444 23.63 5.72 46.88
CA SER A 444 23.86 6.16 45.51
C SER A 444 24.46 5.05 44.66
N TRP A 445 24.07 5.00 43.40
CA TRP A 445 24.53 4.01 42.45
C TRP A 445 24.56 4.56 41.03
N ALA A 446 25.37 3.93 40.19
CA ALA A 446 25.42 4.14 38.75
C ALA A 446 25.69 2.80 38.06
N VAL A 447 25.02 2.56 36.94
CA VAL A 447 25.29 1.43 36.04
C VAL A 447 25.48 1.98 34.64
N ALA A 448 26.36 1.35 33.88
CA ALA A 448 26.60 1.71 32.49
C ALA A 448 26.77 0.45 31.66
N ALA A 449 26.37 0.50 30.40
CA ALA A 449 26.53 -0.58 29.45
C ALA A 449 26.94 -0.03 28.09
N VAL A 450 27.73 -0.81 27.35
CA VAL A 450 27.99 -0.62 25.93
C VAL A 450 27.74 -1.94 25.23
N SER A 451 27.12 -1.90 24.06
CA SER A 451 26.78 -3.10 23.30
C SER A 451 27.02 -2.91 21.81
N TYR A 452 27.35 -4.00 21.14
CA TYR A 452 27.35 -4.08 19.69
C TYR A 452 26.63 -5.36 19.26
N GLY A 453 25.82 -5.28 18.22
CA GLY A 453 25.07 -6.41 17.69
C GLY A 453 24.97 -6.39 16.16
N LYS A 454 24.84 -7.59 15.59
CA LYS A 454 24.41 -7.82 14.22
C LYS A 454 23.08 -8.57 14.26
N ALA A 455 22.12 -8.15 13.44
CA ALA A 455 20.89 -8.87 13.17
C ALA A 455 20.83 -9.26 11.69
N ASP A 456 20.45 -10.50 11.42
CA ASP A 456 20.01 -10.94 10.10
C ASP A 456 18.48 -10.77 10.09
N LEU A 457 17.97 -9.95 9.18
CA LEU A 457 16.55 -9.63 8.98
C LEU A 457 16.02 -10.42 7.78
N SER A 458 14.85 -11.00 7.92
CA SER A 458 14.14 -11.69 6.83
C SER A 458 12.64 -11.50 6.99
N GLY A 459 11.91 -11.41 5.89
CA GLY A 459 10.46 -11.24 5.93
C GLY A 459 9.86 -11.11 4.55
N ASP A 460 8.58 -10.76 4.53
CA ASP A 460 7.83 -10.57 3.31
C ASP A 460 6.89 -9.37 3.42
N ARG A 461 6.73 -8.67 2.29
CA ARG A 461 5.81 -7.54 2.15
C ARG A 461 4.60 -8.00 1.32
N ASP A 462 3.42 -8.06 1.94
CA ASP A 462 2.16 -8.28 1.22
C ASP A 462 1.63 -6.96 0.66
N PHE A 463 1.69 -6.82 -0.65
CA PHE A 463 1.24 -5.65 -1.39
C PHE A 463 -0.11 -5.92 -2.03
N ILE A 464 -1.13 -5.21 -1.56
CA ILE A 464 -2.49 -5.24 -2.12
C ILE A 464 -2.79 -3.88 -2.72
N MET A 465 -3.21 -3.85 -3.99
CA MET A 465 -3.70 -2.63 -4.63
C MET A 465 -5.20 -2.72 -4.84
N THR A 466 -5.94 -1.78 -4.25
CA THR A 466 -7.40 -1.67 -4.38
C THR A 466 -7.79 -0.50 -5.25
N SER A 467 -8.87 -0.64 -6.00
CA SER A 467 -9.45 0.43 -6.82
C SER A 467 -10.26 1.43 -6.00
N GLY A 468 -10.62 2.57 -6.61
CA GLY A 468 -11.52 3.56 -6.02
C GLY A 468 -12.94 3.02 -5.71
N LEU A 469 -13.33 1.90 -6.32
CA LEU A 469 -14.56 1.16 -6.02
C LEU A 469 -14.40 0.07 -4.95
N GLY A 470 -13.19 -0.11 -4.43
CA GLY A 470 -12.86 -1.07 -3.38
C GLY A 470 -12.45 -2.47 -3.88
N ALA A 471 -12.56 -2.76 -5.18
CA ALA A 471 -12.11 -4.04 -5.76
C ALA A 471 -10.59 -4.23 -5.62
N GLU A 472 -10.14 -5.46 -5.33
CA GLU A 472 -8.72 -5.84 -5.38
C GLU A 472 -8.27 -5.92 -6.85
N ILE A 473 -7.36 -5.03 -7.27
CA ILE A 473 -6.79 -5.02 -8.62
C ILE A 473 -5.66 -6.04 -8.74
N LEU A 474 -4.89 -6.21 -7.66
CA LEU A 474 -3.88 -7.25 -7.51
C LEU A 474 -3.41 -7.40 -6.08
N ARG A 475 -2.80 -8.56 -5.85
CA ARG A 475 -1.94 -8.84 -4.70
C ARG A 475 -0.60 -9.40 -5.15
N ARG A 476 0.48 -8.99 -4.51
CA ARG A 476 1.83 -9.54 -4.68
C ARG A 476 2.50 -9.62 -3.33
N ASN A 477 3.31 -10.65 -3.16
CA ASN A 477 4.14 -10.83 -1.98
C ASN A 477 5.61 -10.72 -2.38
N PHE A 478 6.40 -10.00 -1.59
CA PHE A 478 7.81 -9.74 -1.87
C PHE A 478 8.68 -10.16 -0.70
N ASP A 479 9.39 -11.28 -0.85
CA ASP A 479 10.37 -11.71 0.15
C ASP A 479 11.60 -10.80 0.12
N TYR A 480 12.21 -10.58 1.28
CA TYR A 480 13.47 -9.86 1.43
C TYR A 480 14.34 -10.44 2.54
N ASP A 481 15.65 -10.20 2.41
CA ASP A 481 16.66 -10.46 3.45
C ASP A 481 17.63 -9.29 3.50
N THR A 482 18.01 -8.84 4.70
CA THR A 482 19.03 -7.82 4.89
C THR A 482 19.77 -7.97 6.22
N ASP A 483 20.84 -7.21 6.39
CA ASP A 483 21.63 -7.16 7.62
C ASP A 483 21.38 -5.83 8.35
N ALA A 484 21.32 -5.88 9.67
CA ALA A 484 21.34 -4.71 10.53
C ALA A 484 22.47 -4.76 11.56
N TYR A 485 22.98 -3.59 11.91
CA TYR A 485 24.06 -3.38 12.85
C TYR A 485 23.62 -2.37 13.90
N MET A 486 23.86 -2.71 15.16
CA MET A 486 23.42 -1.93 16.31
C MET A 486 24.60 -1.62 17.21
N LEU A 487 24.75 -0.35 17.59
CA LEU A 487 25.66 0.11 18.62
C LEU A 487 24.84 0.78 19.72
N GLY A 488 25.11 0.41 20.97
CA GLY A 488 24.44 0.96 22.14
C GLY A 488 25.41 1.46 23.20
N ALA A 489 25.04 2.54 23.86
CA ALA A 489 25.70 3.01 25.07
C ALA A 489 24.68 3.62 26.03
N SER A 490 24.64 3.12 27.26
CA SER A 490 23.66 3.54 28.26
C SER A 490 24.31 3.80 29.60
N ILE A 491 23.84 4.82 30.32
CA ILE A 491 24.23 5.11 31.69
C ILE A 491 23.02 5.53 32.52
N HIS A 492 22.80 4.82 33.62
CA HIS A 492 21.70 5.07 34.54
C HIS A 492 22.25 5.28 35.95
N ALA A 493 21.78 6.32 36.63
CA ALA A 493 22.19 6.63 37.99
C ALA A 493 20.99 6.94 38.88
N GLY A 494 21.10 6.63 40.17
CA GLY A 494 20.03 6.87 41.11
C GLY A 494 20.47 6.87 42.56
N HIS A 495 19.50 7.12 43.43
CA HIS A 495 19.69 7.17 44.87
C HIS A 495 18.50 6.51 45.58
N ASP A 496 18.73 5.39 46.25
CA ASP A 496 17.66 4.60 46.86
C ASP A 496 17.45 4.97 48.34
N PHE A 497 16.26 5.44 48.68
CA PHE A 497 15.79 5.59 50.05
C PHE A 497 15.17 4.26 50.52
N GLY A 498 15.73 3.66 51.56
CA GLY A 498 15.24 2.42 52.17
C GLY A 498 14.48 2.67 53.47
N THR A 499 13.51 1.81 53.76
CA THR A 499 12.82 1.74 55.06
C THR A 499 13.18 0.45 55.79
N SER A 500 12.91 0.39 57.11
CA SER A 500 13.10 -0.83 57.90
C SER A 500 12.17 -1.99 57.49
N GLU A 501 11.09 -1.72 56.74
CA GLU A 501 10.09 -2.69 56.31
C GLU A 501 10.38 -3.28 54.91
N GLY A 502 11.56 -3.03 54.35
CA GLY A 502 11.96 -3.59 53.05
C GLY A 502 11.41 -2.84 51.82
N LEU A 503 10.77 -1.68 52.02
CA LEU A 503 10.45 -0.73 50.96
C LEU A 503 11.71 0.06 50.57
N SER A 504 11.93 0.21 49.28
CA SER A 504 12.96 1.04 48.65
C SER A 504 12.32 1.93 47.58
N TYR A 505 12.72 3.19 47.47
CA TYR A 505 12.27 4.07 46.40
C TYR A 505 13.32 5.14 46.11
N GLY A 506 13.33 5.70 44.91
CA GLY A 506 14.34 6.70 44.58
C GLY A 506 14.22 7.29 43.18
N PRO A 507 14.76 8.51 42.96
CA PRO A 507 14.89 9.06 41.63
C PRO A 507 15.92 8.29 40.80
N VAL A 508 15.69 8.25 39.50
CA VAL A 508 16.58 7.67 38.49
C VAL A 508 16.71 8.66 37.34
N ILE A 509 17.94 8.86 36.89
CA ILE A 509 18.26 9.55 35.64
C ILE A 509 18.99 8.58 34.72
N GLY A 510 18.56 8.55 33.45
CA GLY A 510 19.14 7.70 32.41
C GLY A 510 19.53 8.53 31.20
N LEU A 511 20.59 8.10 30.53
CA LEU A 511 20.94 8.55 29.19
C LEU A 511 21.25 7.31 28.36
N ASP A 512 20.55 7.15 27.25
CA ASP A 512 20.65 5.99 26.37
C ASP A 512 20.93 6.48 24.96
N TYR A 513 21.99 5.96 24.34
CA TYR A 513 22.36 6.22 22.96
C TYR A 513 22.29 4.92 22.17
N ALA A 514 21.69 4.99 20.99
CA ALA A 514 21.68 3.91 20.02
C ALA A 514 22.01 4.46 18.62
N SER A 515 22.84 3.74 17.88
CA SER A 515 23.06 3.93 16.46
C SER A 515 22.72 2.63 15.75
N THR A 516 21.84 2.74 14.77
CA THR A 516 21.35 1.60 13.99
C THR A 516 21.60 1.85 12.51
N ARG A 517 22.10 0.82 11.84
CA ARG A 517 22.27 0.77 10.41
C ARG A 517 21.60 -0.48 9.85
N ILE A 518 20.67 -0.33 8.92
CA ILE A 518 20.11 -1.43 8.14
C ILE A 518 20.67 -1.31 6.72
N ALA A 519 21.36 -2.35 6.26
CA ALA A 519 21.97 -2.37 4.93
C ALA A 519 20.90 -2.26 3.85
N GLY A 520 21.24 -1.57 2.75
CA GLY A 520 20.39 -1.56 1.56
C GLY A 520 20.24 -2.96 0.96
N PHE A 521 19.07 -3.25 0.41
CA PHE A 521 18.72 -4.56 -0.14
C PHE A 521 17.73 -4.43 -1.28
N THR A 522 17.40 -5.54 -1.95
CA THR A 522 16.39 -5.59 -3.00
C THR A 522 15.50 -6.78 -2.75
N GLU A 523 14.19 -6.56 -2.87
CA GLU A 523 13.20 -7.63 -2.80
C GLU A 523 13.44 -8.67 -3.88
N SER A 524 13.07 -9.90 -3.59
CA SER A 524 13.21 -11.01 -4.52
C SER A 524 12.16 -10.98 -5.63
N GLY A 525 12.43 -11.69 -6.72
CA GLY A 525 11.52 -11.83 -7.86
C GLY A 525 11.81 -10.87 -9.03
N ASN A 526 11.00 -10.97 -10.08
CA ASN A 526 11.11 -10.17 -11.31
C ASN A 526 9.86 -9.29 -11.55
N ASP A 527 8.95 -9.23 -10.58
CA ASP A 527 7.75 -8.41 -10.70
C ASP A 527 8.14 -6.92 -10.64
N ARG A 528 7.56 -6.09 -11.52
CA ARG A 528 7.92 -4.67 -11.65
C ARG A 528 7.70 -3.85 -10.37
N ARG A 529 6.85 -4.34 -9.46
CA ARG A 529 6.53 -3.69 -8.18
C ARG A 529 7.50 -4.07 -7.05
N ALA A 530 8.44 -4.99 -7.28
CA ALA A 530 9.54 -5.24 -6.35
C ALA A 530 10.45 -4.00 -6.30
N VAL A 531 10.94 -3.66 -5.10
CA VAL A 531 11.76 -2.45 -4.90
C VAL A 531 13.12 -2.76 -4.30
N SER A 532 14.06 -1.84 -4.54
CA SER A 532 15.34 -1.75 -3.84
C SER A 532 15.24 -0.69 -2.74
N TYR A 533 15.66 -1.05 -1.54
CA TYR A 533 15.74 -0.15 -0.39
C TYR A 533 17.16 0.38 -0.28
N ASP A 534 17.29 1.70 -0.15
CA ASP A 534 18.57 2.30 0.25
C ASP A 534 18.91 1.95 1.70
N GLU A 535 20.18 2.10 2.04
CA GLU A 535 20.65 1.97 3.42
C GLU A 535 19.94 2.95 4.35
N MET A 536 19.51 2.44 5.51
CA MET A 536 18.87 3.24 6.55
C MET A 536 19.82 3.37 7.74
N ASP A 537 20.30 4.59 7.99
CA ASP A 537 21.10 4.95 9.16
C ASP A 537 20.31 5.90 10.06
N PHE A 538 20.24 5.59 11.35
CA PHE A 538 19.54 6.44 12.30
C PHE A 538 20.11 6.34 13.71
N GLU A 539 19.95 7.41 14.49
CA GLU A 539 20.49 7.55 15.84
C GLU A 539 19.42 8.00 16.82
N SER A 540 19.43 7.43 18.01
CA SER A 540 18.58 7.80 19.14
C SER A 540 19.43 8.21 20.33
N LEU A 541 19.06 9.29 21.00
CA LEU A 541 19.65 9.78 22.24
C LEU A 541 18.55 10.17 23.22
N GLU A 542 18.20 9.24 24.10
CA GLU A 542 17.11 9.41 25.04
C GLU A 542 17.60 9.87 26.41
N LEU A 543 17.07 11.00 26.90
CA LEU A 543 17.17 11.42 28.29
C LEU A 543 15.96 10.90 29.07
N GLN A 544 16.22 10.13 30.13
CA GLN A 544 15.19 9.59 31.01
C GLN A 544 15.23 10.27 32.39
N LEU A 545 14.08 10.78 32.83
CA LEU A 545 13.89 11.35 34.17
C LEU A 545 12.74 10.63 34.86
N GLY A 546 13.04 9.85 35.88
CA GLY A 546 12.05 8.97 36.49
C GLY A 546 12.32 8.63 37.94
N GLY A 547 11.58 7.62 38.40
CA GLY A 547 11.73 7.05 39.72
C GLY A 547 11.35 5.58 39.74
N GLN A 548 11.85 4.89 40.75
CA GLN A 548 11.56 3.49 41.00
C GLN A 548 11.07 3.29 42.43
N VAL A 549 10.25 2.27 42.63
CA VAL A 549 9.85 1.75 43.94
C VAL A 549 10.02 0.23 43.92
N GLY A 550 10.47 -0.35 45.02
CA GLY A 550 10.62 -1.78 45.18
C GLY A 550 10.34 -2.22 46.60
N GLN A 551 9.60 -3.31 46.75
CA GLN A 551 9.25 -3.92 48.03
C GLN A 551 9.76 -5.36 48.08
N ARG A 552 10.51 -5.69 49.12
CA ARG A 552 10.86 -7.09 49.43
C ARG A 552 9.78 -7.70 50.32
N ILE A 553 9.26 -8.84 49.91
CA ILE A 553 8.29 -9.64 50.68
C ILE A 553 8.79 -11.08 50.81
N ASP A 554 8.44 -11.73 51.91
CA ASP A 554 8.68 -13.17 52.11
C ASP A 554 7.40 -13.94 51.76
N MET A 555 7.50 -14.84 50.79
CA MET A 555 6.40 -15.70 50.36
C MET A 555 6.84 -17.17 50.48
N GLY A 556 6.46 -17.81 51.58
CA GLY A 556 6.72 -19.24 51.80
C GLY A 556 8.19 -19.57 52.01
N GLY A 557 8.97 -18.68 52.64
CA GLY A 557 10.41 -18.87 52.88
C GLY A 557 11.29 -18.51 51.68
N ARG A 558 10.72 -17.86 50.67
CA ARG A 558 11.42 -17.34 49.50
C ARG A 558 11.20 -15.83 49.42
N ALA A 559 12.27 -15.12 49.13
CA ALA A 559 12.19 -13.69 48.93
C ALA A 559 11.66 -13.37 47.53
N VAL A 560 10.61 -12.55 47.48
CA VAL A 560 10.08 -11.95 46.26
C VAL A 560 10.31 -10.45 46.32
N ARG A 561 10.81 -9.87 45.24
CA ARG A 561 10.94 -8.42 45.06
C ARG A 561 9.91 -7.96 44.05
N LEU A 562 8.97 -7.15 44.50
CA LEU A 562 8.05 -6.43 43.62
C LEU A 562 8.66 -5.08 43.31
N SER A 563 8.67 -4.66 42.05
CA SER A 563 9.19 -3.35 41.64
C SER A 563 8.25 -2.67 40.66
N ALA A 564 8.26 -1.35 40.67
CA ALA A 564 7.60 -0.52 39.67
C ALA A 564 8.47 0.69 39.34
N HIS A 565 8.37 1.16 38.11
CA HIS A 565 9.09 2.35 37.66
C HIS A 565 8.21 3.20 36.75
N ALA A 566 8.54 4.49 36.71
CA ALA A 566 7.97 5.43 35.75
C ALA A 566 9.05 6.46 35.38
N ALA A 567 9.15 6.78 34.09
CA ALA A 567 10.06 7.77 33.56
C ALA A 567 9.40 8.62 32.48
N TYR A 568 9.73 9.90 32.46
CA TYR A 568 9.57 10.76 31.30
C TYR A 568 10.80 10.62 30.41
N VAL A 569 10.60 10.41 29.13
CA VAL A 569 11.66 10.26 28.13
C VAL A 569 11.62 11.44 27.16
N ARG A 570 12.79 11.99 26.84
CA ARG A 570 12.98 12.98 25.78
C ARG A 570 14.01 12.45 24.78
N GLU A 571 13.60 12.26 23.54
CA GLU A 571 14.51 12.04 22.41
C GLU A 571 15.22 13.36 22.05
N LEU A 572 16.52 13.29 21.83
CA LEU A 572 17.42 14.43 21.59
C LEU A 572 18.16 14.33 20.25
N ALA A 573 18.11 13.18 19.59
CA ALA A 573 18.61 12.93 18.24
C ALA A 573 17.45 12.85 17.24
N ASP A 574 17.73 12.38 16.01
CA ASP A 574 16.74 12.26 14.94
C ASP A 574 15.74 11.11 15.18
N GLY A 575 16.10 10.13 16.00
CA GLY A 575 15.23 9.00 16.36
C GLY A 575 15.18 7.94 15.26
N ARG A 576 14.01 7.34 15.06
CA ARG A 576 13.76 6.40 13.94
C ARG A 576 13.75 7.18 12.61
N PRO A 577 14.03 6.54 11.46
CA PRO A 577 13.96 7.21 10.16
C PRO A 577 12.60 7.88 9.96
N ASP A 578 12.59 9.11 9.44
CA ASP A 578 11.37 9.82 9.03
C ASP A 578 10.99 9.55 7.57
N SER A 579 11.91 8.92 6.84
CA SER A 579 11.78 8.60 5.43
C SER A 579 12.78 7.54 5.00
N VAL A 580 12.45 6.84 3.91
CA VAL A 580 13.33 5.89 3.22
C VAL A 580 13.32 6.19 1.74
N THR A 581 14.46 6.01 1.07
CA THR A 581 14.52 6.03 -0.39
C THR A 581 14.33 4.61 -0.90
N VAL A 582 13.34 4.41 -1.77
CA VAL A 582 13.11 3.16 -2.48
C VAL A 582 13.22 3.39 -3.97
N THR A 583 13.80 2.43 -4.68
CA THR A 583 13.95 2.48 -6.14
C THR A 583 13.12 1.36 -6.75
N ASP A 584 12.23 1.69 -7.68
CA ASP A 584 11.43 0.69 -8.39
C ASP A 584 12.19 0.02 -9.54
N SER A 585 11.53 -0.93 -10.20
CA SER A 585 12.08 -1.66 -11.35
C SER A 585 12.41 -0.79 -12.57
N THR A 586 11.86 0.43 -12.67
CA THR A 586 12.18 1.40 -13.73
C THR A 586 13.45 2.20 -13.43
N GLY A 587 13.99 2.07 -12.21
CA GLY A 587 15.11 2.86 -11.72
C GLY A 587 14.69 4.21 -11.13
N THR A 588 13.39 4.43 -10.90
CA THR A 588 12.89 5.67 -10.30
C THR A 588 13.00 5.59 -8.79
N ALA A 589 13.85 6.45 -8.21
CA ALA A 589 14.04 6.57 -6.78
C ALA A 589 13.00 7.54 -6.17
N ARG A 590 12.24 7.06 -5.19
CA ARG A 590 11.26 7.84 -4.43
C ARG A 590 11.63 7.91 -2.96
N LYS A 591 11.64 9.13 -2.42
CA LYS A 591 11.74 9.34 -0.98
C LYS A 591 10.34 9.22 -0.36
N VAL A 592 10.12 8.14 0.35
CA VAL A 592 8.83 7.80 0.98
C VAL A 592 8.90 8.19 2.44
N GLY A 593 7.95 9.03 2.89
CA GLY A 593 7.83 9.39 4.30
C GLY A 593 7.28 8.21 5.10
N VAL A 594 7.81 8.01 6.31
CA VAL A 594 7.29 7.05 7.28
C VAL A 594 6.74 7.79 8.50
N THR A 595 5.92 7.13 9.32
CA THR A 595 5.36 7.74 10.53
C THR A 595 6.47 8.27 11.43
N GLY A 596 6.37 9.56 11.79
CA GLY A 596 7.40 10.26 12.57
C GLY A 596 7.58 9.69 13.97
N ALA A 597 8.79 9.85 14.51
CA ALA A 597 9.10 9.57 15.91
C ALA A 597 8.67 10.75 16.79
N ASP A 598 8.16 10.45 17.98
CA ASP A 598 7.85 11.46 18.97
C ASP A 598 9.08 11.83 19.79
N ASP A 599 9.26 13.13 19.98
CA ASP A 599 10.35 13.60 20.82
C ASP A 599 10.14 13.28 22.32
N SER A 600 8.93 12.97 22.77
CA SER A 600 8.62 12.88 24.21
C SER A 600 7.49 11.91 24.53
N PHE A 601 7.76 11.00 25.45
CA PHE A 601 6.81 9.97 25.87
C PHE A 601 7.09 9.50 27.31
N GLY A 602 6.18 8.70 27.87
CA GLY A 602 6.36 8.04 29.16
C GLY A 602 6.75 6.57 29.02
N ARG A 603 7.60 6.08 29.92
CA ARG A 603 7.83 4.65 30.15
C ARG A 603 7.33 4.27 31.53
N ILE A 604 6.57 3.19 31.62
CA ILE A 604 6.08 2.62 32.87
C ILE A 604 6.32 1.12 32.87
N GLY A 605 6.58 0.55 34.03
CA GLY A 605 6.70 -0.89 34.12
C GLY A 605 6.59 -1.40 35.54
N VAL A 606 6.18 -2.66 35.65
CA VAL A 606 6.06 -3.41 36.89
C VAL A 606 6.74 -4.75 36.73
N SER A 607 7.41 -5.22 37.78
CA SER A 607 8.09 -6.50 37.76
C SER A 607 8.02 -7.22 39.10
N ALA A 608 8.11 -8.55 39.03
CA ALA A 608 8.22 -9.42 40.18
C ALA A 608 9.41 -10.36 39.96
N GLU A 609 10.35 -10.36 40.90
CA GLU A 609 11.55 -11.20 40.88
C GLU A 609 11.51 -12.15 42.09
N MET A 610 11.74 -13.44 41.86
CA MET A 610 11.71 -14.48 42.89
C MET A 610 13.00 -15.29 42.90
N GLU A 611 13.57 -15.47 44.09
CA GLU A 611 14.69 -16.40 44.31
C GLU A 611 14.18 -17.84 44.19
N LEU A 612 14.60 -18.55 43.14
CA LEU A 612 14.23 -19.94 42.89
C LEU A 612 15.15 -20.90 43.66
N SER A 613 16.43 -20.53 43.78
CA SER A 613 17.48 -21.20 44.55
C SER A 613 18.61 -20.20 44.86
N PRO A 614 19.62 -20.56 45.68
CA PRO A 614 20.78 -19.71 45.92
C PRO A 614 21.58 -19.34 44.65
N GLN A 615 21.34 -20.04 43.53
CA GLN A 615 22.02 -19.87 42.26
C GLN A 615 21.07 -19.42 41.13
N ALA A 616 19.75 -19.33 41.37
CA ALA A 616 18.78 -19.08 40.31
C ALA A 616 17.69 -18.08 40.73
N VAL A 617 17.39 -17.15 39.85
CA VAL A 617 16.36 -16.13 40.00
C VAL A 617 15.45 -16.16 38.79
N GLY A 618 14.14 -16.08 39.00
CA GLY A 618 13.15 -15.91 37.94
C GLY A 618 12.44 -14.58 38.07
N TRP A 619 12.00 -13.99 36.95
CA TRP A 619 11.21 -12.77 36.96
C TRP A 619 10.09 -12.78 35.93
N ILE A 620 9.12 -11.91 36.16
CA ILE A 620 8.07 -11.52 35.21
C ILE A 620 8.02 -10.00 35.20
N SER A 621 7.84 -9.39 34.03
CA SER A 621 7.62 -7.96 33.87
C SER A 621 6.46 -7.65 32.93
N VAL A 622 5.87 -6.48 33.14
CA VAL A 622 4.97 -5.83 32.19
C VAL A 622 5.47 -4.40 32.05
N ASP A 623 5.85 -4.04 30.84
CA ASP A 623 6.46 -2.77 30.50
C ASP A 623 5.65 -2.10 29.39
N GLY A 624 5.57 -0.77 29.41
CA GLY A 624 4.76 -0.02 28.47
C GLY A 624 5.31 1.36 28.16
N ARG A 625 5.14 1.76 26.89
CA ARG A 625 5.36 3.12 26.39
C ARG A 625 4.01 3.81 26.25
N VAL A 626 3.88 5.02 26.80
CA VAL A 626 2.62 5.78 26.84
C VAL A 626 2.81 7.20 26.33
N GLY A 627 1.80 7.75 25.65
CA GLY A 627 1.84 9.12 25.13
C GLY A 627 2.87 9.30 24.02
N HIS A 628 2.88 8.37 23.07
CA HIS A 628 3.70 8.38 21.86
C HIS A 628 2.76 8.29 20.64
N ASP A 629 2.94 9.17 19.65
CA ASP A 629 2.05 9.39 18.50
C ASP A 629 2.12 8.25 17.48
N ALA A 630 3.18 7.44 17.47
CA ALA A 630 3.22 6.14 16.76
C ALA A 630 2.54 4.97 17.51
N GLY A 631 1.82 5.26 18.60
CA GLY A 631 1.07 4.29 19.39
C GLY A 631 1.74 3.86 20.71
N SER A 632 0.90 3.44 21.66
CA SER A 632 1.33 2.95 22.98
C SER A 632 1.68 1.47 22.94
N GLN A 633 2.93 1.11 23.19
CA GLN A 633 3.36 -0.29 23.15
C GLN A 633 3.30 -0.93 24.53
N THR A 634 2.95 -2.22 24.60
CA THR A 634 3.01 -3.01 25.83
C THR A 634 3.76 -4.30 25.56
N ALA A 635 4.67 -4.66 26.46
CA ALA A 635 5.41 -5.91 26.42
C ALA A 635 5.26 -6.66 27.73
N VAL A 636 5.11 -7.98 27.63
CA VAL A 636 5.09 -8.90 28.77
C VAL A 636 6.32 -9.78 28.67
N GLY A 637 7.17 -9.69 29.69
CA GLY A 637 8.44 -10.42 29.77
C GLY A 637 8.43 -11.47 30.87
N ALA A 638 9.16 -12.57 30.66
CA ALA A 638 9.49 -13.51 31.71
C ALA A 638 10.84 -14.17 31.45
N GLY A 639 11.61 -14.45 32.50
CA GLY A 639 12.91 -15.08 32.34
C GLY A 639 13.47 -15.71 33.59
N VAL A 640 14.59 -16.41 33.42
CA VAL A 640 15.36 -17.07 34.48
C VAL A 640 16.85 -16.82 34.27
N SER A 641 17.54 -16.44 35.35
CA SER A 641 18.98 -16.24 35.39
C SER A 641 19.62 -17.18 36.40
N MET A 642 20.72 -17.82 36.00
CA MET A 642 21.50 -18.77 36.81
C MET A 642 22.94 -18.29 36.96
N ARG A 643 23.52 -18.45 38.15
CA ARG A 643 24.90 -18.07 38.51
C ARG A 643 25.68 -19.31 38.97
N PHE A 644 26.97 -19.38 38.61
CA PHE A 644 27.81 -20.57 38.84
C PHE A 644 29.02 -20.33 39.74
#